data_AF-A0A1H7BKE9-F1
#
_entry.id   AF-A0A1H7BKE9-F1
#
_cell.length_a   1.000
_cell.length_b   1.000
_cell.length_c   1.000
_cell.angle_alpha   90.00
_cell.angle_beta   90.00
_cell.angle_gamma   90.00
#
_symmetry.space_group_name_H-M   'P 1'
#
loop_
_entity.id
_entity.type
_entity.pdbx_description
1 polymer ?
#
loop_
_entity_poly.entity_id
_entity_poly.type
_entity_poly.pdbx_seq_one_letter_code
_entity_poly.pdbx_strand_id
1 'polypeptide(L)'
;MSELIDTPEFRVNLLVAALALIMIFHARADRASHRVLFGFLTALVLVRYTAWRLAETLPPADLGFGTLVAWVFLVFEMVAIVYTLLSIQMLTRRRDNHAQADRGEAALRARGREVPAVDVFICTYNEELAVLEKTILAAQAIDYPHVNVWVLDDTRRDWLRDYCERKGVHYARRPDNTHAKAGNLNNGLRQSAAATNAPYILVLDADFTPHRNIVYRTLGLFDEPKVGLVQTPQFYYNADPIQHNLRATDSWVDEQRVFFDVLQPAKDAADVAFCVGTSFVIRRDAITDAGGFPTGSVCEDIYTTYTLMRFGWVTRWLNERLSNGLSADSIVDYINQRSRWCLGTIQVALLRDGPLRGRGYSFAARVHYVHGLLHWLTKPFILLMLAAPVLYWYAGVSAFHATPRAFALYGLPPLVMFWGYTYWISQRRCLPVFTEVTQIVAAMAVTRTIVSSLMRPFGRPFKVTAKGQDRSRTVVHWNMVLAFGGLIAAMEAAALGAIGSAMTTGDMLNVVWTIVTTVYCLAALIACIDRPRPAHDERFPYDADTTLRSTAGVGATRFVEIAVDGALLRESALLRRMPVGERLDLHVDRVGWVSALLKGRSPKGVELAFDHDEVLHDHLIRHVFSLPPSHVATQVKPGRAALAFLGSAGWQWPRMRVAWTRAFAAPLPMVAVLLIGVLVLSGCNLTPALKNADVVVPAQWAEGTGSAAAQPVARHAFVRDEELRGLIASALLQNRDLRVYAAKAREARAVYGGTRSSLFPEIGLAGSVGRGNVTTSLSPDGIVTNNQAVGSVGTTYAVQAGITAYELDFFGHVDASVKQAGAQALASERDLWAARMNLVGEVSNAYLTLRADRALLALAESDLASQSDSTRVMQRARTVGGTSDLNVLRSQSLVERANVQREEFRMRVGQDLQWLAVLVGQPVPANIGMQRPWPERSVADVPVGLPASLLQRRPDLLAAYARVEAANSGVGAAKAAFYPTFSLTAVAGGLSSEFSSLLSSGNRSWATVLGVSLPIFDWGRRSANLSANEERLAAAMASYEYAVQQALRETANALIADSHLRPQIEAQQARVQALDRVASISRTRFRNGLEDYFAGADAQRELYLERRQGIELQLKQAVNTVNLYKALGGGWDDARTATSAQPPAAAAAAAQPSCCSTSLTRSSAGSMSVSSIAP
;
A
#
# COMPACT_ATOMS: atom_id res chain seq x y z
N MET A 1 23.28 -3.30 -28.82
CA MET A 1 22.95 -3.59 -27.40
C MET A 1 23.70 -4.83 -26.90
N SER A 2 23.78 -5.91 -27.68
CA SER A 2 24.71 -7.05 -27.42
C SER A 2 26.17 -6.59 -27.25
N GLU A 3 26.65 -5.72 -28.15
CA GLU A 3 28.01 -5.16 -28.07
C GLU A 3 28.26 -4.32 -26.81
N LEU A 4 27.21 -3.70 -26.24
CA LEU A 4 27.33 -2.92 -25.01
C LEU A 4 27.44 -3.84 -23.78
N ILE A 5 26.72 -4.97 -23.79
CA ILE A 5 26.69 -5.97 -22.71
C ILE A 5 28.02 -6.72 -22.60
N ASP A 6 28.73 -6.87 -23.72
CA ASP A 6 30.03 -7.53 -23.75
C ASP A 6 31.21 -6.67 -23.31
N THR A 7 30.99 -5.37 -23.09
CA THR A 7 32.03 -4.48 -22.57
C THR A 7 32.36 -4.76 -21.09
N PRO A 8 33.65 -4.82 -20.70
CA PRO A 8 34.04 -5.02 -19.32
C PRO A 8 33.51 -3.93 -18.38
N GLU A 9 33.36 -2.69 -18.87
CA GLU A 9 32.77 -1.57 -18.15
C GLU A 9 31.32 -1.84 -17.78
N PHE A 10 30.50 -2.32 -18.73
CA PHE A 10 29.09 -2.63 -18.46
C PHE A 10 28.95 -3.76 -17.45
N ARG A 11 29.75 -4.84 -17.58
CA ARG A 11 29.72 -5.98 -16.66
C ARG A 11 30.12 -5.62 -15.24
N VAL A 12 31.17 -4.81 -15.06
CA VAL A 12 31.62 -4.35 -13.74
C VAL A 12 30.57 -3.43 -13.10
N ASN A 13 30.01 -2.48 -13.86
CA ASN A 13 28.97 -1.59 -13.34
C ASN A 13 27.68 -2.35 -12.99
N LEU A 14 27.29 -3.33 -13.80
CA LEU A 14 26.14 -4.19 -13.51
C LEU A 14 26.37 -5.01 -12.24
N LEU A 15 27.55 -5.61 -12.06
CA LEU A 15 27.90 -6.36 -10.87
C LEU A 15 27.89 -5.47 -9.62
N VAL A 16 28.50 -4.30 -9.69
CA VAL A 16 28.56 -3.35 -8.57
C VAL A 16 27.17 -2.82 -8.21
N ALA A 17 26.35 -2.50 -9.21
CA ALA A 17 24.95 -2.11 -8.99
C ALA A 17 24.15 -3.25 -8.35
N ALA A 18 24.32 -4.49 -8.83
CA ALA A 18 23.66 -5.66 -8.25
C ALA A 18 24.09 -5.89 -6.79
N LEU A 19 25.39 -5.78 -6.48
CA LEU A 19 25.91 -5.90 -5.11
C LEU A 19 25.36 -4.80 -4.20
N ALA A 20 25.39 -3.54 -4.66
CA ALA A 20 24.83 -2.42 -3.91
C ALA A 20 23.34 -2.64 -3.62
N LEU A 21 22.56 -3.07 -4.62
CA LEU A 21 21.14 -3.40 -4.47
C LEU A 21 20.91 -4.56 -3.49
N ILE A 22 21.64 -5.67 -3.62
CA ILE A 22 21.55 -6.79 -2.69
C ILE A 22 21.77 -6.30 -1.26
N MET A 23 22.82 -5.51 -1.03
CA MET A 23 23.13 -4.99 0.30
C MET A 23 22.09 -3.98 0.81
N ILE A 24 21.63 -3.02 -0.01
CA ILE A 24 20.59 -2.04 0.40
C ILE A 24 19.33 -2.72 0.90
N PHE A 25 18.98 -3.86 0.33
CA PHE A 25 17.68 -4.47 0.57
C PHE A 25 17.71 -5.69 1.48
N HIS A 26 18.77 -6.49 1.46
CA HIS A 26 18.90 -7.68 2.31
C HIS A 26 19.76 -7.42 3.54
N ALA A 27 20.70 -6.49 3.45
CA ALA A 27 21.52 -6.17 4.60
C ALA A 27 20.70 -5.34 5.59
N ARG A 28 20.91 -5.53 6.88
CA ARG A 28 20.21 -4.77 7.92
C ARG A 28 21.21 -3.91 8.67
N ALA A 29 20.97 -2.61 8.72
CA ALA A 29 21.90 -1.64 9.29
C ALA A 29 22.06 -1.77 10.81
N ASP A 30 21.15 -2.47 11.51
CA ASP A 30 21.26 -2.83 12.93
C ASP A 30 22.37 -3.87 13.17
N ARG A 31 22.64 -4.77 12.21
CA ARG A 31 23.62 -5.86 12.35
C ARG A 31 25.04 -5.41 12.04
N ALA A 32 25.96 -5.63 12.97
CA ALA A 32 27.37 -5.27 12.81
C ALA A 32 28.05 -5.97 11.62
N SER A 33 27.85 -7.28 11.44
CA SER A 33 28.43 -8.04 10.34
C SER A 33 28.00 -7.51 8.96
N HIS A 34 26.74 -7.09 8.84
CA HIS A 34 26.20 -6.52 7.61
C HIS A 34 26.81 -5.14 7.31
N ARG A 35 27.00 -4.30 8.33
CA ARG A 35 27.69 -3.00 8.20
C ARG A 35 29.15 -3.18 7.80
N VAL A 36 29.84 -4.13 8.42
CA VAL A 36 31.23 -4.48 8.08
C VAL A 36 31.33 -4.94 6.63
N LEU A 37 30.46 -5.86 6.20
CA LEU A 37 30.49 -6.37 4.83
C LEU A 37 30.20 -5.28 3.80
N PHE A 38 29.12 -4.50 3.95
CA PHE A 38 28.79 -3.46 2.98
C PHE A 38 29.85 -2.36 2.98
N GLY A 39 30.27 -1.92 4.16
CA GLY A 39 31.34 -0.95 4.31
C GLY A 39 32.64 -1.42 3.63
N PHE A 40 33.04 -2.67 3.85
CA PHE A 40 34.23 -3.26 3.23
C PHE A 40 34.13 -3.27 1.70
N LEU A 41 33.01 -3.70 1.12
CA LEU A 41 32.82 -3.70 -0.33
C LEU A 41 32.88 -2.28 -0.91
N THR A 42 32.23 -1.31 -0.26
CA THR A 42 32.28 0.10 -0.65
C THR A 42 33.71 0.65 -0.57
N ALA A 43 34.43 0.34 0.51
CA ALA A 43 35.82 0.76 0.69
C ALA A 43 36.75 0.10 -0.35
N LEU A 44 36.55 -1.17 -0.69
CA LEU A 44 37.35 -1.89 -1.68
C LEU A 44 37.25 -1.23 -3.07
N VAL A 45 36.03 -0.89 -3.52
CA VAL A 45 35.82 -0.21 -4.80
C VAL A 45 36.41 1.20 -4.78
N LEU A 46 36.31 1.90 -3.65
CA LEU A 46 36.90 3.24 -3.47
C LEU A 46 38.44 3.20 -3.45
N VAL A 47 39.05 2.20 -2.81
CA VAL A 47 40.50 1.99 -2.81
C VAL A 47 40.99 1.63 -4.22
N ARG A 48 40.26 0.79 -4.96
CA ARG A 48 40.55 0.51 -6.37
C ARG A 48 40.53 1.79 -7.21
N TYR A 49 39.53 2.65 -7.02
CA TYR A 49 39.48 3.96 -7.67
C TYR A 49 40.68 4.83 -7.30
N THR A 50 41.05 4.86 -6.03
CA THR A 50 42.21 5.62 -5.53
C THR A 50 43.51 5.14 -6.18
N ALA A 51 43.72 3.82 -6.26
CA ALA A 51 44.88 3.23 -6.91
C ALA A 51 44.95 3.62 -8.40
N TRP A 52 43.81 3.55 -9.11
CA TRP A 52 43.73 4.00 -10.50
C TRP A 52 44.03 5.51 -10.63
N ARG A 53 43.46 6.34 -9.76
CA ARG A 53 43.70 7.80 -9.78
C ARG A 53 45.17 8.14 -9.62
N LEU A 54 45.86 7.46 -8.70
CA LEU A 54 47.29 7.69 -8.41
C LEU A 54 48.24 6.98 -9.38
N ALA A 55 47.79 5.99 -10.16
CA ALA A 55 48.66 5.26 -11.08
C ALA A 55 48.55 5.78 -12.53
N GLU A 56 47.34 6.06 -13.01
CA GLU A 56 47.06 6.28 -14.43
C GLU A 56 46.62 7.71 -14.76
N THR A 57 46.21 8.49 -13.76
CA THR A 57 45.62 9.84 -13.98
C THR A 57 46.37 10.95 -13.26
N LEU A 58 47.61 10.67 -12.84
CA LEU A 58 48.47 11.64 -12.19
C LEU A 58 48.65 12.87 -13.10
N PRO A 59 48.52 14.09 -12.55
CA PRO A 59 48.89 15.27 -13.28
C PRO A 59 50.38 15.21 -13.66
N PRO A 60 50.79 15.81 -14.79
CA PRO A 60 52.20 15.91 -15.13
C PRO A 60 53.00 16.65 -14.02
N ALA A 61 54.33 16.56 -14.03
CA ALA A 61 55.19 17.17 -13.00
C ALA A 61 55.66 18.59 -13.34
N ASP A 62 55.06 19.25 -14.32
CA ASP A 62 55.41 20.61 -14.73
C ASP A 62 54.74 21.69 -13.86
N LEU A 63 55.30 22.90 -13.83
CA LEU A 63 54.78 24.03 -13.05
C LEU A 63 53.71 24.84 -13.82
N GLY A 64 53.09 24.25 -14.84
CA GLY A 64 52.04 24.88 -15.63
C GLY A 64 50.75 25.11 -14.82
N PHE A 65 49.97 26.12 -15.23
CA PHE A 65 48.71 26.46 -14.57
C PHE A 65 47.72 25.29 -14.53
N GLY A 66 47.56 24.56 -15.65
CA GLY A 66 46.67 23.39 -15.71
C GLY A 66 47.10 22.26 -14.78
N THR A 67 48.41 22.03 -14.69
CA THR A 67 49.00 21.02 -13.81
C THR A 67 48.81 21.36 -12.33
N LEU A 68 48.99 22.64 -11.95
CA LEU A 68 48.70 23.10 -10.59
C LEU A 68 47.24 22.85 -10.20
N VAL A 69 46.29 23.17 -11.09
CA VAL A 69 44.86 22.93 -10.86
C VAL A 69 44.56 21.45 -10.65
N ALA A 70 45.13 20.58 -11.48
CA ALA A 70 44.93 19.13 -11.38
C ALA A 70 45.54 18.54 -10.09
N TRP A 71 46.72 19.03 -9.63
CA TRP A 71 47.29 18.65 -8.33
C TRP A 71 46.43 19.11 -7.15
N VAL A 72 45.92 20.35 -7.19
CA VAL A 72 45.01 20.87 -6.16
C VAL A 72 43.73 20.03 -6.12
N PHE A 73 43.16 19.70 -7.27
CA PHE A 73 41.99 18.84 -7.37
C PHE A 73 42.25 17.45 -6.74
N LEU A 74 43.37 16.82 -7.09
CA LEU A 74 43.78 15.52 -6.55
C LEU A 74 43.93 15.56 -5.01
N VAL A 75 44.58 16.58 -4.45
CA VAL A 75 44.76 16.71 -2.99
C VAL A 75 43.41 16.77 -2.27
N PHE A 76 42.50 17.61 -2.74
CA PHE A 76 41.19 17.75 -2.13
C PHE A 76 40.29 16.53 -2.34
N GLU A 77 40.43 15.84 -3.47
CA GLU A 77 39.79 14.54 -3.70
C GLU A 77 40.31 13.48 -2.73
N MET A 78 41.63 13.39 -2.51
CA MET A 78 42.22 12.48 -1.53
C MET A 78 41.74 12.76 -0.11
N VAL A 79 41.58 14.03 0.27
CA VAL A 79 40.97 14.42 1.55
C VAL A 79 39.53 13.88 1.67
N ALA A 80 38.72 13.99 0.62
CA ALA A 80 37.35 13.47 0.60
C ALA A 80 37.31 11.94 0.64
N ILE A 81 38.22 11.26 -0.06
CA ILE A 81 38.35 9.79 -0.02
C ILE A 81 38.73 9.32 1.38
N VAL A 82 39.75 9.93 2.01
CA VAL A 82 40.18 9.57 3.37
C VAL A 82 39.06 9.80 4.38
N TYR A 83 38.35 10.92 4.28
CA TYR A 83 37.15 11.18 5.10
C TYR A 83 36.10 10.08 4.92
N THR A 84 35.85 9.65 3.68
CA THR A 84 34.85 8.62 3.36
C THR A 84 35.26 7.25 3.90
N LEU A 85 36.53 6.86 3.75
CA LEU A 85 37.07 5.61 4.31
C LEU A 85 36.99 5.58 5.84
N LEU A 86 37.36 6.68 6.50
CA LEU A 86 37.20 6.81 7.96
C LEU A 86 35.72 6.74 8.37
N SER A 87 34.82 7.38 7.62
CA SER A 87 33.37 7.30 7.87
C SER A 87 32.88 5.85 7.78
N ILE A 88 33.26 5.12 6.74
CA ILE A 88 32.92 3.71 6.56
C ILE A 88 33.42 2.87 7.74
N GLN A 89 34.68 3.07 8.14
CA GLN A 89 35.28 2.36 9.28
C GLN A 89 34.54 2.62 10.59
N MET A 90 34.22 3.89 10.89
CA MET A 90 33.50 4.26 12.11
C MET A 90 32.09 3.66 12.15
N LEU A 91 31.39 3.67 11.02
CA LEU A 91 30.02 3.18 10.90
C LEU A 91 29.88 1.65 11.03
N THR A 92 30.99 0.90 11.07
CA THR A 92 30.94 -0.54 11.35
C THR A 92 30.37 -0.85 12.74
N ARG A 93 30.59 0.03 13.72
CA ARG A 93 30.11 -0.11 15.10
C ARG A 93 29.08 0.96 15.44
N ARG A 94 28.16 0.62 16.33
CA ARG A 94 27.13 1.50 16.88
C ARG A 94 26.78 1.03 18.29
N ARG A 95 26.55 1.98 19.19
CA ARG A 95 26.00 1.72 20.53
C ARG A 95 24.52 2.11 20.57
N ASP A 96 23.76 1.36 21.34
CA ASP A 96 22.35 1.63 21.58
C ASP A 96 22.08 1.61 23.09
N ASN A 97 21.72 2.76 23.63
CA ASN A 97 21.56 2.98 25.07
C ASN A 97 20.08 2.94 25.52
N HIS A 98 19.12 2.68 24.62
CA HIS A 98 17.68 2.68 24.95
C HIS A 98 17.34 1.68 26.06
N ALA A 99 17.88 0.45 25.99
CA ALA A 99 17.61 -0.58 27.01
C ALA A 99 18.22 -0.24 28.38
N GLN A 100 19.27 0.58 28.43
CA GLN A 100 19.80 1.09 29.70
C GLN A 100 18.92 2.23 30.22
N ALA A 101 18.45 3.12 29.34
CA ALA A 101 17.49 4.16 29.68
C ALA A 101 16.17 3.58 30.20
N ASP A 102 15.63 2.50 29.59
CA ASP A 102 14.41 1.82 30.05
C ASP A 102 14.54 1.26 31.47
N ARG A 103 15.65 0.58 31.75
CA ARG A 103 15.94 0.05 33.09
C ARG A 103 16.14 1.17 34.10
N GLY A 104 16.83 2.23 33.71
CA GLY A 104 17.08 3.38 34.55
C GLY A 104 15.81 4.17 34.88
N GLU A 105 14.94 4.42 33.90
CA GLU A 105 13.63 5.02 34.12
C GLU A 105 12.79 4.17 35.08
N ALA A 106 12.71 2.86 34.87
CA ALA A 106 11.97 1.96 35.75
C ALA A 106 12.52 1.99 37.19
N ALA A 107 13.85 1.98 37.35
CA ALA A 107 14.50 2.05 38.66
C ALA A 107 14.25 3.40 39.36
N LEU A 108 14.30 4.52 38.63
CA LEU A 108 14.03 5.84 39.19
C LEU A 108 12.55 6.00 39.57
N ARG A 109 11.61 5.56 38.71
CA ARG A 109 10.18 5.60 39.03
C ARG A 109 9.83 4.72 40.24
N ALA A 110 10.49 3.57 40.40
CA ALA A 110 10.31 2.70 41.57
C ALA A 110 10.75 3.35 42.89
N ARG A 111 11.71 4.28 42.85
CA ARG A 111 12.14 5.08 44.02
C ARG A 111 11.15 6.20 44.38
N GLY A 112 10.15 6.47 43.53
CA GLY A 112 9.14 7.50 43.78
C GLY A 112 9.77 8.88 43.98
N ARG A 113 9.70 9.43 45.20
CA ARG A 113 10.29 10.74 45.55
C ARG A 113 11.76 10.67 45.97
N GLU A 114 12.33 9.47 46.16
CA GLU A 114 13.74 9.24 46.54
C GLU A 114 14.67 9.22 45.32
N VAL A 115 14.60 10.28 44.52
CA VAL A 115 15.38 10.44 43.28
C VAL A 115 16.23 11.72 43.36
N PRO A 116 17.41 11.77 42.71
CA PRO A 116 18.30 12.94 42.82
C PRO A 116 17.67 14.18 42.19
N ALA A 117 17.93 15.36 42.76
CA ALA A 117 17.49 16.63 42.19
C ALA A 117 18.20 16.96 40.86
N VAL A 118 17.54 17.75 40.01
CA VAL A 118 18.08 18.22 38.73
C VAL A 118 17.85 19.72 38.57
N ASP A 119 18.90 20.45 38.20
CA ASP A 119 18.78 21.84 37.77
C ASP A 119 18.65 21.90 36.25
N VAL A 120 17.70 22.69 35.73
CA VAL A 120 17.50 22.91 34.30
C VAL A 120 17.97 24.31 33.94
N PHE A 121 19.03 24.41 33.15
CA PHE A 121 19.58 25.68 32.68
C PHE A 121 19.05 26.00 31.30
N ILE A 122 18.37 27.14 31.15
CA ILE A 122 17.90 27.69 29.88
C ILE A 122 18.76 28.90 29.55
N CYS A 123 19.66 28.77 28.58
CA CYS A 123 20.55 29.86 28.16
C CYS A 123 19.87 30.77 27.14
N THR A 124 19.91 32.09 27.36
CA THR A 124 19.33 33.06 26.45
C THR A 124 20.18 34.32 26.29
N TYR A 125 20.13 34.91 25.10
CA TYR A 125 20.82 36.14 24.74
C TYR A 125 19.85 37.19 24.17
N ASN A 126 19.20 36.93 23.04
CA ASN A 126 18.32 37.89 22.35
C ASN A 126 16.96 37.32 21.95
N GLU A 127 16.62 36.12 22.41
CA GLU A 127 15.35 35.47 22.09
C GLU A 127 14.17 36.23 22.71
N GLU A 128 13.09 36.37 21.94
CA GLU A 128 11.87 37.05 22.38
C GLU A 128 11.02 36.18 23.32
N LEU A 129 10.07 36.81 24.01
CA LEU A 129 9.18 36.11 24.94
C LEU A 129 8.46 34.93 24.27
N ALA A 130 7.99 35.10 23.03
CA ALA A 130 7.27 34.06 22.28
C ALA A 130 8.11 32.78 22.01
N VAL A 131 9.44 32.86 22.11
CA VAL A 131 10.34 31.70 22.04
C VAL A 131 10.64 31.18 23.44
N LEU A 132 10.99 32.08 24.36
CA LEU A 132 11.40 31.73 25.72
C LEU A 132 10.28 31.09 26.55
N GLU A 133 9.06 31.60 26.45
CA GLU A 133 7.92 31.10 27.22
C GLU A 133 7.67 29.61 26.96
N LYS A 134 7.85 29.18 25.70
CA LYS A 134 7.65 27.79 25.28
C LYS A 134 8.62 26.87 26.02
N THR A 135 9.89 27.25 26.06
CA THR A 135 10.95 26.48 26.71
C THR A 135 10.82 26.49 28.23
N ILE A 136 10.50 27.64 28.84
CA ILE A 136 10.32 27.78 30.29
C ILE A 136 9.14 26.93 30.75
N LEU A 137 7.97 27.08 30.13
CA LEU A 137 6.76 26.37 30.52
C LEU A 137 6.89 24.86 30.29
N ALA A 138 7.52 24.43 29.19
CA ALA A 138 7.79 23.01 28.93
C ALA A 138 8.80 22.42 29.95
N ALA A 139 9.82 23.18 30.36
CA ALA A 139 10.74 22.75 31.41
C ALA A 139 10.05 22.59 32.78
N GLN A 140 9.08 23.45 33.11
CA GLN A 140 8.26 23.28 34.32
C GLN A 140 7.35 22.03 34.25
N ALA A 141 6.99 21.60 33.04
CA ALA A 141 6.11 20.45 32.83
C ALA A 141 6.85 19.10 32.86
N ILE A 142 8.16 19.08 33.10
CA ILE A 142 8.95 17.86 33.25
C ILE A 142 8.33 17.00 34.36
N ASP A 143 7.99 15.75 34.00
CA ASP A 143 7.45 14.74 34.91
C ASP A 143 8.62 14.20 35.74
N TYR A 144 9.04 14.93 36.78
CA TYR A 144 10.07 14.49 37.71
C TYR A 144 9.95 15.25 39.05
N PRO A 145 10.09 14.59 40.22
CA PRO A 145 9.76 15.21 41.52
C PRO A 145 10.57 16.45 41.91
N HIS A 146 11.87 16.48 41.56
CA HIS A 146 12.83 17.48 42.06
C HIS A 146 13.52 18.18 40.89
N VAL A 147 12.83 19.11 40.24
CA VAL A 147 13.34 19.89 39.10
C VAL A 147 13.34 21.37 39.44
N ASN A 148 14.49 22.04 39.30
CA ASN A 148 14.60 23.49 39.48
C ASN A 148 14.93 24.14 38.13
N VAL A 149 14.05 25.02 37.63
CA VAL A 149 14.27 25.69 36.34
C VAL A 149 15.00 27.03 36.56
N TRP A 150 16.09 27.23 35.82
CA TRP A 150 16.95 28.41 35.84
C TRP A 150 17.04 29.03 34.45
N VAL A 151 16.62 30.28 34.31
CA VAL A 151 16.80 31.08 33.10
C VAL A 151 18.08 31.91 33.24
N LEU A 152 19.07 31.61 32.41
CA LEU A 152 20.38 32.25 32.41
C LEU A 152 20.43 33.33 31.33
N ASP A 153 20.37 34.59 31.71
CA ASP A 153 20.23 35.72 30.79
C ASP A 153 21.50 36.56 30.65
N ASP A 154 22.06 36.57 29.44
CA ASP A 154 23.28 37.32 29.09
C ASP A 154 23.03 38.80 28.79
N THR A 155 21.80 39.23 28.53
CA THR A 155 21.50 40.63 28.16
C THR A 155 20.78 41.42 29.23
N ARG A 156 20.56 40.83 30.42
CA ARG A 156 20.06 41.52 31.63
C ARG A 156 18.71 42.19 31.42
N ARG A 157 17.74 41.45 30.86
CA ARG A 157 16.40 41.91 30.52
C ARG A 157 15.48 41.88 31.74
N ASP A 158 15.09 43.05 32.23
CA ASP A 158 14.19 43.17 33.41
C ASP A 158 12.82 42.52 33.17
N TRP A 159 12.26 42.68 31.97
CA TRP A 159 10.98 42.05 31.61
C TRP A 159 11.03 40.52 31.73
N LEU A 160 12.19 39.91 31.47
CA LEU A 160 12.38 38.46 31.54
C LEU A 160 12.50 38.00 32.99
N ARG A 161 13.20 38.77 33.84
CA ARG A 161 13.22 38.55 35.30
C ARG A 161 11.81 38.56 35.86
N ASP A 162 11.03 39.59 35.53
CA ASP A 162 9.66 39.75 36.03
C ASP A 162 8.75 38.61 35.52
N TYR A 163 8.95 38.14 34.29
CA TYR A 163 8.25 36.96 33.77
C TYR A 163 8.65 35.68 34.52
N CYS A 164 9.93 35.48 34.79
CA CYS A 164 10.44 34.33 35.54
C CYS A 164 9.85 34.29 36.97
N GLU A 165 9.78 35.44 37.63
CA GLU A 165 9.18 35.57 38.95
C GLU A 165 7.68 35.21 38.92
N ARG A 166 6.91 35.74 37.95
CA ARG A 166 5.48 35.38 37.78
C ARG A 166 5.26 33.89 37.54
N LYS A 167 6.14 33.23 36.78
CA LYS A 167 6.05 31.79 36.52
C LYS A 167 6.68 30.94 37.62
N GLY A 168 7.38 31.51 38.60
CA GLY A 168 8.01 30.79 39.70
C GLY A 168 9.27 30.00 39.29
N VAL A 169 10.08 30.56 38.38
CA VAL A 169 11.37 29.97 37.97
C VAL A 169 12.54 30.88 38.37
N HIS A 170 13.72 30.29 38.60
CA HIS A 170 14.90 31.05 38.98
C HIS A 170 15.45 31.85 37.80
N TYR A 171 15.86 33.08 38.05
CA TYR A 171 16.49 33.95 37.06
C TYR A 171 17.93 34.26 37.49
N ALA A 172 18.89 34.04 36.60
CA ALA A 172 20.30 34.34 36.83
C ALA A 172 20.81 35.29 35.75
N ARG A 173 21.44 36.38 36.19
CA ARG A 173 22.17 37.34 35.35
C ARG A 173 23.62 37.46 35.80
N ARG A 174 24.47 37.99 34.92
CA ARG A 174 25.90 38.24 35.20
C ARG A 174 26.34 39.65 34.76
N PRO A 175 27.44 40.19 35.34
CA PRO A 175 27.87 41.56 35.08
C PRO A 175 28.47 41.78 33.68
N ASP A 176 29.10 40.76 33.09
CA ASP A 176 29.74 40.82 31.77
C ASP A 176 29.23 39.72 30.82
N ASN A 177 29.51 39.86 29.52
CA ASN A 177 29.14 38.88 28.49
C ASN A 177 30.35 38.09 28.00
N THR A 178 31.39 37.95 28.82
CA THR A 178 32.63 37.28 28.43
C THR A 178 32.38 35.80 28.14
N HIS A 179 33.06 35.25 27.14
CA HIS A 179 32.96 33.83 26.78
C HIS A 179 31.55 33.34 26.40
N ALA A 180 30.63 34.24 26.02
CA ALA A 180 29.29 33.93 25.53
C ALA A 180 28.57 32.87 26.40
N LYS A 181 27.94 31.86 25.78
CA LYS A 181 27.17 30.82 26.45
C LYS A 181 27.95 30.04 27.52
N ALA A 182 29.22 29.70 27.27
CA ALA A 182 30.05 29.02 28.26
C ALA A 182 30.21 29.83 29.55
N GLY A 183 30.42 31.15 29.41
CA GLY A 183 30.49 32.05 30.56
C GLY A 183 29.16 32.16 31.31
N ASN A 184 28.05 32.15 30.58
CA ASN A 184 26.71 32.16 31.17
C ASN A 184 26.41 30.87 31.94
N LEU A 185 26.73 29.72 31.36
CA LEU A 185 26.64 28.41 32.01
C LEU A 185 27.48 28.33 33.29
N ASN A 186 28.72 28.84 33.27
CA ASN A 186 29.56 28.90 34.46
C ASN A 186 29.00 29.83 35.54
N ASN A 187 28.34 30.92 35.16
CA ASN A 187 27.63 31.76 36.11
C ASN A 187 26.43 31.02 36.74
N GLY A 188 25.62 30.35 35.92
CA GLY A 188 24.53 29.48 36.39
C GLY A 188 25.03 28.35 37.29
N LEU A 189 26.16 27.72 36.97
CA LEU A 189 26.80 26.68 37.76
C LEU A 189 27.13 27.17 39.18
N ARG A 190 27.70 28.38 39.30
CA ARG A 190 27.99 29.00 40.60
C ARG A 190 26.73 29.37 41.38
N GLN A 191 25.76 30.00 40.73
CA GLN A 191 24.55 30.48 41.42
C GLN A 191 23.66 29.31 41.88
N SER A 192 23.44 28.32 41.01
CA SER A 192 22.70 27.10 41.37
C SER A 192 23.41 26.28 42.45
N ALA A 193 24.75 26.22 42.47
CA ALA A 193 25.48 25.54 43.55
C ALA A 193 25.21 26.14 44.93
N ALA A 194 24.97 27.46 45.01
CA ALA A 194 24.64 28.13 46.26
C ALA A 194 23.15 27.99 46.65
N ALA A 195 22.26 27.82 45.67
CA ALA A 195 20.81 27.84 45.90
C ALA A 195 20.17 26.44 45.98
N THR A 196 20.42 25.57 45.00
CA THR A 196 19.77 24.25 44.86
C THR A 196 20.75 23.09 44.96
N ASN A 197 21.98 23.30 44.49
CA ASN A 197 23.09 22.35 44.47
C ASN A 197 22.72 20.96 43.93
N ALA A 198 21.90 20.90 42.88
CA ALA A 198 21.46 19.63 42.33
C ALA A 198 22.64 18.85 41.73
N PRO A 199 22.77 17.53 41.96
CA PRO A 199 23.90 16.73 41.46
C PRO A 199 23.96 16.63 39.93
N TYR A 200 22.84 16.87 39.23
CA TYR A 200 22.76 16.84 37.77
C TYR A 200 22.20 18.15 37.23
N ILE A 201 22.67 18.51 36.03
CA ILE A 201 22.27 19.73 35.34
C ILE A 201 21.81 19.37 33.93
N LEU A 202 20.56 19.65 33.59
CA LEU A 202 20.04 19.62 32.23
C LEU A 202 20.25 20.99 31.58
N VAL A 203 20.95 21.04 30.44
CA VAL A 203 21.19 22.29 29.71
C VAL A 203 20.31 22.33 28.46
N LEU A 204 19.60 23.44 28.28
CA LEU A 204 18.70 23.73 27.16
C LEU A 204 19.05 25.09 26.56
N ASP A 205 18.98 25.18 25.24
CA ASP A 205 18.91 26.46 24.54
C ASP A 205 17.52 27.08 24.67
N ALA A 206 17.44 28.41 24.57
CA ALA A 206 16.20 29.18 24.65
C ALA A 206 15.10 28.71 23.68
N ASP A 207 15.48 28.15 22.53
CA ASP A 207 14.57 27.66 21.50
C ASP A 207 14.35 26.15 21.53
N PHE A 208 14.69 25.46 22.63
CA PHE A 208 14.52 24.01 22.80
C PHE A 208 13.60 23.64 23.98
N THR A 209 12.41 23.13 23.67
CA THR A 209 11.45 22.64 24.66
C THR A 209 11.73 21.18 25.03
N PRO A 210 11.85 20.82 26.32
CA PRO A 210 12.06 19.43 26.73
C PRO A 210 10.74 18.64 26.70
N HIS A 211 10.82 17.34 26.44
CA HIS A 211 9.73 16.39 26.68
C HIS A 211 9.64 16.07 28.16
N ARG A 212 8.44 15.71 28.63
CA ARG A 212 8.17 15.55 30.07
C ARG A 212 9.04 14.48 30.73
N ASN A 213 9.40 13.43 29.99
CA ASN A 213 10.17 12.31 30.51
C ASN A 213 11.70 12.45 30.34
N ILE A 214 12.22 13.55 29.80
CA ILE A 214 13.66 13.69 29.46
C ILE A 214 14.59 13.31 30.61
N VAL A 215 14.25 13.71 31.84
CA VAL A 215 15.06 13.45 33.03
C VAL A 215 15.07 11.97 33.38
N TYR A 216 13.91 11.32 33.43
CA TYR A 216 13.82 9.87 33.70
C TYR A 216 14.58 9.04 32.66
N ARG A 217 14.52 9.43 31.38
CA ARG A 217 15.20 8.72 30.29
C ARG A 217 16.72 8.87 30.35
N THR A 218 17.22 10.02 30.75
CA THR A 218 18.67 10.33 30.72
C THR A 218 19.40 9.93 31.98
N LEU A 219 18.79 10.10 33.16
CA LEU A 219 19.47 9.88 34.44
C LEU A 219 19.94 8.44 34.66
N GLY A 220 19.21 7.46 34.12
CA GLY A 220 19.56 6.04 34.19
C GLY A 220 20.93 5.66 33.61
N LEU A 221 21.47 6.49 32.71
CA LEU A 221 22.77 6.25 32.09
C LEU A 221 23.94 6.59 33.03
N PHE A 222 23.70 7.35 34.09
CA PHE A 222 24.72 7.71 35.09
C PHE A 222 24.97 6.60 36.13
N ASP A 223 24.24 5.49 36.07
CA ASP A 223 24.56 4.28 36.85
C ASP A 223 25.95 3.73 36.48
N GLU A 224 26.46 4.02 35.27
CA GLU A 224 27.86 3.79 34.89
C GLU A 224 28.74 4.91 35.51
N PRO A 225 29.61 4.63 36.50
CA PRO A 225 30.24 5.68 37.31
C PRO A 225 31.14 6.64 36.52
N LYS A 226 31.62 6.23 35.34
CA LYS A 226 32.48 7.02 34.45
C LYS A 226 31.70 7.97 33.54
N VAL A 227 30.37 7.88 33.51
CA VAL A 227 29.56 8.76 32.65
C VAL A 227 29.48 10.14 33.30
N GLY A 228 30.06 11.13 32.62
CA GLY A 228 30.04 12.54 33.04
C GLY A 228 28.93 13.33 32.35
N LEU A 229 28.53 12.94 31.14
CA LEU A 229 27.55 13.65 30.33
C LEU A 229 26.70 12.67 29.50
N VAL A 230 25.40 12.91 29.43
CA VAL A 230 24.44 12.21 28.57
C VAL A 230 23.82 13.21 27.62
N GLN A 231 24.04 13.03 26.32
CA GLN A 231 23.55 13.89 25.25
C GLN A 231 22.38 13.23 24.52
N THR A 232 21.31 14.00 24.27
CA THR A 232 20.20 13.57 23.40
C THR A 232 20.24 14.31 22.05
N PRO A 233 19.67 13.77 20.97
CA PRO A 233 19.64 14.42 19.67
C PRO A 233 18.84 15.73 19.69
N GLN A 234 19.24 16.67 18.82
CA GLN A 234 18.43 17.84 18.52
C GLN A 234 17.37 17.48 17.47
N PHE A 235 16.10 17.69 17.80
CA PHE A 235 14.99 17.53 16.86
C PHE A 235 14.33 18.86 16.61
N TYR A 236 14.23 19.28 15.37
CA TYR A 236 13.53 20.51 15.02
C TYR A 236 12.09 20.23 14.65
N TYR A 237 11.18 21.10 15.09
CA TYR A 237 9.79 21.06 14.64
C TYR A 237 9.66 21.75 13.29
N ASN A 238 10.13 22.98 13.10
CA ASN A 238 10.10 23.63 11.78
C ASN A 238 11.11 23.01 10.78
N ALA A 239 10.76 23.11 9.49
CA ALA A 239 11.64 22.70 8.40
C ALA A 239 12.89 23.58 8.32
N ASP A 240 14.02 22.99 7.94
CA ASP A 240 15.21 23.79 7.61
C ASP A 240 14.96 24.66 6.36
N PRO A 241 15.71 25.75 6.16
CA PRO A 241 15.43 26.70 5.09
C PRO A 241 15.59 26.08 3.70
N ILE A 242 16.47 25.10 3.53
CA ILE A 242 16.69 24.42 2.26
C ILE A 242 15.49 23.51 1.95
N GLN A 243 15.04 22.72 2.92
CA GLN A 243 13.82 21.89 2.80
C GLN A 243 12.60 22.74 2.43
N HIS A 244 12.41 23.87 3.13
CA HIS A 244 11.29 24.77 2.92
C HIS A 244 11.31 25.42 1.53
N ASN A 245 12.48 25.96 1.14
CA ASN A 245 12.64 26.66 -0.13
C ASN A 245 12.46 25.70 -1.33
N LEU A 246 12.90 24.44 -1.20
CA LEU A 246 12.70 23.37 -2.20
C LEU A 246 11.32 22.66 -2.12
N ARG A 247 10.42 23.10 -1.24
CA ARG A 247 9.08 22.50 -1.02
C ARG A 247 9.12 21.02 -0.58
N ALA A 248 10.20 20.58 0.06
CA ALA A 248 10.48 19.17 0.34
C ALA A 248 10.27 18.77 1.82
N THR A 249 9.66 19.62 2.66
CA THR A 249 9.45 19.40 4.11
C THR A 249 8.87 18.04 4.49
N ASP A 250 7.88 17.54 3.74
CA ASP A 250 7.16 16.29 4.04
C ASP A 250 7.78 15.04 3.39
N SER A 251 8.84 15.22 2.60
CA SER A 251 9.41 14.21 1.70
C SER A 251 10.92 14.06 1.79
N TRP A 252 11.63 14.99 2.43
CA TRP A 252 13.08 14.93 2.63
C TRP A 252 13.43 15.19 4.09
N VAL A 253 14.42 14.46 4.61
CA VAL A 253 14.86 14.52 6.00
C VAL A 253 15.98 15.55 6.14
N ASP A 254 16.01 16.27 7.27
CA ASP A 254 17.05 17.25 7.59
C ASP A 254 18.43 16.56 7.60
N GLU A 255 19.45 17.21 7.04
CA GLU A 255 20.81 16.67 6.91
C GLU A 255 21.43 16.33 8.27
N GLN A 256 21.14 17.12 9.31
CA GLN A 256 21.67 16.91 10.66
C GLN A 256 21.19 15.59 11.26
N ARG A 257 20.06 15.04 10.80
CA ARG A 257 19.57 13.72 11.26
C ARG A 257 20.54 12.60 10.97
N VAL A 258 21.32 12.69 9.89
CA VAL A 258 22.35 11.69 9.60
C VAL A 258 23.46 11.77 10.65
N PHE A 259 23.85 12.98 11.03
CA PHE A 259 24.83 13.19 12.09
C PHE A 259 24.34 12.68 13.44
N PHE A 260 23.12 13.04 13.84
CA PHE A 260 22.55 12.67 15.13
C PHE A 260 22.13 11.20 15.24
N ASP A 261 21.45 10.64 14.24
CA ASP A 261 20.86 9.31 14.33
C ASP A 261 21.85 8.20 13.94
N VAL A 262 22.93 8.54 13.23
CA VAL A 262 23.84 7.57 12.61
C VAL A 262 25.28 7.77 13.08
N LEU A 263 25.84 8.97 12.90
CA LEU A 263 27.25 9.21 13.25
C LEU A 263 27.49 9.25 14.77
N GLN A 264 26.63 9.92 15.55
CA GLN A 264 26.81 10.02 17.00
C GLN A 264 26.73 8.65 17.72
N PRO A 265 25.76 7.76 17.41
CA PRO A 265 25.76 6.40 17.95
C PRO A 265 27.01 5.57 17.57
N ALA A 266 27.59 5.83 16.39
CA ALA A 266 28.86 5.21 15.99
C ALA A 266 30.05 5.78 16.77
N LYS A 267 30.06 7.09 17.04
CA LYS A 267 31.04 7.74 17.92
C LYS A 267 30.90 7.26 19.37
N ASP A 268 29.69 7.06 19.88
CA ASP A 268 29.43 6.52 21.22
C ASP A 268 29.96 5.09 21.38
N ALA A 269 29.93 4.29 20.32
CA ALA A 269 30.52 2.94 20.31
C ALA A 269 32.04 2.92 20.49
N ALA A 270 32.69 4.07 20.31
CA ALA A 270 34.11 4.30 20.56
C ALA A 270 34.34 5.24 21.76
N ASP A 271 33.32 5.46 22.61
CA ASP A 271 33.33 6.33 23.79
C ASP A 271 33.67 7.79 23.47
N VAL A 272 33.35 8.26 22.25
CA VAL A 272 33.74 9.59 21.74
C VAL A 272 32.57 10.38 21.15
N ALA A 273 31.34 10.03 21.51
CA ALA A 273 30.19 10.88 21.26
C ALA A 273 30.38 12.22 21.96
N PHE A 274 30.01 13.31 21.31
CA PHE A 274 30.24 14.64 21.85
C PHE A 274 28.96 15.44 22.01
N CYS A 275 28.98 16.30 23.02
CA CYS A 275 27.95 17.28 23.34
C CYS A 275 27.75 18.26 22.19
N VAL A 276 26.49 18.46 21.83
CA VAL A 276 26.08 19.33 20.71
C VAL A 276 25.40 20.61 21.20
N GLY A 277 25.56 20.93 22.48
CA GLY A 277 25.28 22.26 23.03
C GLY A 277 23.92 22.42 23.71
N THR A 278 22.94 21.55 23.50
CA THR A 278 21.62 21.62 24.16
C THR A 278 21.06 20.22 24.37
N SER A 279 20.06 20.08 25.24
CA SER A 279 19.38 18.82 25.54
C SER A 279 20.34 17.74 26.06
N PHE A 280 21.27 18.15 26.93
CA PHE A 280 22.18 17.22 27.59
C PHE A 280 22.09 17.35 29.10
N VAL A 281 22.26 16.22 29.78
CA VAL A 281 22.42 16.18 31.23
C VAL A 281 23.90 15.99 31.53
N ILE A 282 24.43 16.76 32.47
CA ILE A 282 25.81 16.67 32.92
C ILE A 282 25.84 16.52 34.44
N ARG A 283 26.80 15.72 34.91
CA ARG A 283 27.11 15.61 36.33
C ARG A 283 27.79 16.88 36.82
N ARG A 284 27.29 17.44 37.93
CA ARG A 284 27.85 18.66 38.54
C ARG A 284 29.29 18.46 39.00
N ASP A 285 29.60 17.34 39.63
CA ASP A 285 30.97 17.01 40.03
C ASP A 285 31.90 16.87 38.82
N ALA A 286 31.48 16.13 37.79
CA ALA A 286 32.29 15.95 36.58
C ALA A 286 32.69 17.27 35.90
N ILE A 287 31.75 18.23 35.77
CA ILE A 287 32.07 19.52 35.16
C ILE A 287 32.85 20.45 36.10
N THR A 288 32.62 20.34 37.40
CA THR A 288 33.35 21.12 38.41
C THR A 288 34.81 20.66 38.51
N ASP A 289 35.04 19.35 38.53
CA ASP A 289 36.38 18.72 38.47
C ASP A 289 37.13 19.12 37.21
N ALA A 290 36.40 19.31 36.10
CA ALA A 290 36.96 19.77 34.83
C ALA A 290 37.31 21.27 34.80
N GLY A 291 36.99 22.03 35.85
CA GLY A 291 37.20 23.49 35.93
C GLY A 291 36.06 24.33 35.37
N GLY A 292 34.87 23.76 35.18
CA GLY A 292 33.70 24.39 34.59
C GLY A 292 33.58 24.16 33.07
N PHE A 293 32.58 24.80 32.46
CA PHE A 293 32.39 24.79 31.02
C PHE A 293 33.54 25.56 30.33
N PRO A 294 34.20 24.98 29.32
CA PRO A 294 35.43 25.54 28.79
C PRO A 294 35.17 26.69 27.81
N THR A 295 36.03 27.70 27.83
CA THR A 295 35.78 29.00 27.17
C THR A 295 36.70 29.33 25.99
N GLY A 296 37.61 28.41 25.64
CA GLY A 296 38.69 28.63 24.66
C GLY A 296 38.29 28.53 23.18
N SER A 297 37.03 28.20 22.88
CA SER A 297 36.51 28.05 21.52
C SER A 297 35.10 28.63 21.42
N VAL A 298 34.69 29.02 20.21
CA VAL A 298 33.30 29.42 19.91
C VAL A 298 32.31 28.24 19.90
N CYS A 299 32.82 27.01 19.97
CA CYS A 299 32.05 25.77 20.17
C CYS A 299 32.47 25.17 21.52
N GLU A 300 31.92 25.73 22.60
CA GLU A 300 32.17 25.28 23.96
C GLU A 300 31.65 23.86 24.22
N ASP A 301 30.64 23.44 23.46
CA ASP A 301 29.94 22.17 23.56
C ASP A 301 30.83 20.96 23.25
N ILE A 302 31.39 20.91 22.04
CA ILE A 302 32.36 19.88 21.66
C ILE A 302 33.58 19.97 22.57
N TYR A 303 34.01 21.19 22.94
CA TYR A 303 35.15 21.36 23.82
C TYR A 303 34.88 20.83 25.24
N THR A 304 33.64 20.94 25.75
CA THR A 304 33.22 20.37 27.03
C THR A 304 33.46 18.87 27.04
N THR A 305 33.08 18.19 25.95
CA THR A 305 33.28 16.75 25.81
C THR A 305 34.76 16.37 25.91
N TYR A 306 35.63 17.02 25.13
CA TYR A 306 37.05 16.70 25.15
C TYR A 306 37.72 17.09 26.47
N THR A 307 37.25 18.16 27.12
CA THR A 307 37.69 18.50 28.47
C THR A 307 37.34 17.38 29.45
N LEU A 308 36.09 16.93 29.47
CA LEU A 308 35.64 15.82 30.32
C LEU A 308 36.45 14.52 30.07
N MET A 309 36.71 14.17 28.81
CA MET A 309 37.52 13.00 28.44
C MET A 309 38.94 13.07 28.98
N ARG A 310 39.55 14.26 29.00
CA ARG A 310 40.87 14.46 29.58
C ARG A 310 40.91 14.16 31.08
N PHE A 311 39.79 14.38 31.77
CA PHE A 311 39.61 14.03 33.19
C PHE A 311 39.07 12.61 33.41
N GLY A 312 39.03 11.77 32.37
CA GLY A 312 38.64 10.37 32.47
C GLY A 312 37.13 10.10 32.44
N TRP A 313 36.32 11.14 32.24
CA TRP A 313 34.87 11.02 32.07
C TRP A 313 34.52 10.60 30.65
N VAL A 314 33.39 9.88 30.52
CA VAL A 314 32.85 9.44 29.25
C VAL A 314 31.52 10.14 28.98
N THR A 315 31.30 10.49 27.72
CA THR A 315 30.03 11.01 27.24
C THR A 315 29.22 9.89 26.61
N ARG A 316 27.93 9.83 26.91
CA ARG A 316 26.98 8.86 26.36
C ARG A 316 25.98 9.55 25.45
N TRP A 317 25.62 8.88 24.35
CA TRP A 317 24.59 9.35 23.42
C TRP A 317 23.30 8.54 23.58
N LEU A 318 22.22 9.18 24.01
CA LEU A 318 20.89 8.57 24.05
C LEU A 318 20.10 9.03 22.82
N ASN A 319 20.01 8.16 21.82
CA ASN A 319 19.42 8.48 20.51
C ASN A 319 17.87 8.50 20.52
N GLU A 320 17.28 9.26 21.44
CA GLU A 320 15.84 9.40 21.66
C GLU A 320 15.38 10.84 21.45
N ARG A 321 14.15 11.02 20.96
CA ARG A 321 13.56 12.36 20.81
C ARG A 321 13.02 12.80 22.15
N LEU A 322 13.76 13.63 22.86
CA LEU A 322 13.40 14.09 24.21
C LEU A 322 13.32 15.61 24.31
N SER A 323 13.49 16.33 23.21
CA SER A 323 13.32 17.77 23.13
C SER A 323 12.99 18.19 21.71
N ASN A 324 12.38 19.37 21.56
CA ASN A 324 11.96 19.95 20.29
C ASN A 324 12.53 21.36 20.17
N GLY A 325 13.26 21.63 19.10
CA GLY A 325 13.95 22.88 18.84
C GLY A 325 13.42 23.63 17.63
N LEU A 326 13.83 24.89 17.49
CA LEU A 326 13.63 25.68 16.29
C LEU A 326 14.90 25.65 15.39
N SER A 327 14.76 25.17 14.16
CA SER A 327 15.80 25.20 13.12
C SER A 327 16.15 26.64 12.71
N ALA A 328 17.13 26.81 11.81
CA ALA A 328 17.41 28.11 11.21
C ALA A 328 16.26 28.54 10.32
N ASP A 329 15.84 29.80 10.43
CA ASP A 329 14.69 30.28 9.66
C ASP A 329 15.08 30.77 8.25
N SER A 330 16.31 31.29 8.05
CA SER A 330 16.84 31.76 6.74
C SER A 330 18.04 30.94 6.29
N ILE A 331 18.31 30.96 4.99
CA ILE A 331 19.53 30.35 4.45
C ILE A 331 20.81 31.01 4.99
N VAL A 332 20.77 32.31 5.30
CA VAL A 332 21.91 33.05 5.86
C VAL A 332 22.19 32.60 7.29
N ASP A 333 21.15 32.44 8.11
CA ASP A 333 21.29 31.93 9.49
C ASP A 333 21.82 30.50 9.48
N TYR A 334 21.32 29.68 8.55
CA TYR A 334 21.83 28.33 8.31
C TYR A 334 23.34 28.36 8.04
N ILE A 335 23.79 29.15 7.06
CA ILE A 335 25.20 29.25 6.67
C ILE A 335 26.09 29.77 7.81
N ASN A 336 25.61 30.77 8.55
CA ASN A 336 26.33 31.35 9.68
C ASN A 336 26.55 30.33 10.80
N GLN A 337 25.55 29.50 11.10
CA GLN A 337 25.70 28.41 12.07
C GLN A 337 26.82 27.43 11.66
N ARG A 338 26.82 26.95 10.41
CA ARG A 338 27.84 25.98 9.94
C ARG A 338 29.23 26.59 9.90
N SER A 339 29.34 27.86 9.53
CA SER A 339 30.61 28.59 9.55
C SER A 339 31.17 28.70 10.99
N ARG A 340 30.31 28.94 11.99
CA ARG A 340 30.72 28.92 13.40
C ARG A 340 31.19 27.54 13.86
N TRP A 341 30.44 26.49 13.51
CA TRP A 341 30.83 25.11 13.85
C TRP A 341 32.17 24.70 13.23
N CYS A 342 32.39 25.08 11.97
CA CYS A 342 33.68 24.89 11.30
C CYS A 342 34.81 25.63 12.05
N LEU A 343 34.62 26.91 12.36
CA LEU A 343 35.63 27.70 13.06
C LEU A 343 35.94 27.11 14.45
N GLY A 344 34.91 26.76 15.22
CA GLY A 344 35.07 26.19 16.56
C GLY A 344 35.78 24.84 16.55
N THR A 345 35.50 23.99 15.55
CA THR A 345 36.21 22.72 15.36
C THR A 345 37.70 22.95 15.06
N ILE A 346 38.03 23.94 14.23
CA ILE A 346 39.43 24.29 13.93
C ILE A 346 40.13 24.88 15.17
N GLN A 347 39.45 25.76 15.91
CA GLN A 347 39.99 26.34 17.14
C GLN A 347 40.34 25.26 18.17
N VAL A 348 39.43 24.32 18.45
CA VAL A 348 39.67 23.22 19.40
C VAL A 348 40.82 22.31 18.93
N ALA A 349 41.02 22.15 17.63
CA ALA A 349 42.16 21.42 17.08
C ALA A 349 43.51 22.10 17.39
N LEU A 350 43.51 23.44 17.45
CA LEU A 350 44.71 24.27 17.65
C LEU A 350 45.00 24.59 19.12
N LEU A 351 44.04 24.40 20.03
CA LEU A 351 44.25 24.57 21.47
C LEU A 351 45.35 23.64 21.98
N ARG A 352 46.16 24.13 22.93
CA ARG A 352 47.25 23.34 23.57
C ARG A 352 46.71 22.06 24.21
N ASP A 353 45.55 22.17 24.85
CA ASP A 353 44.86 21.10 25.55
C ASP A 353 43.87 20.33 24.67
N GLY A 354 43.75 20.71 23.40
CA GLY A 354 42.84 20.07 22.44
C GLY A 354 43.27 18.65 22.05
N PRO A 355 42.39 17.88 21.40
CA PRO A 355 42.60 16.46 21.10
C PRO A 355 43.79 16.15 20.19
N LEU A 356 44.26 17.09 19.37
CA LEU A 356 45.42 16.87 18.49
C LEU A 356 46.76 17.10 19.21
N ARG A 357 46.81 18.02 20.18
CA ARG A 357 48.07 18.45 20.85
C ARG A 357 48.17 18.03 22.31
N GLY A 358 47.05 17.94 23.02
CA GLY A 358 46.96 17.61 24.44
C GLY A 358 47.21 16.12 24.74
N ARG A 359 47.51 15.81 26.01
CA ARG A 359 47.68 14.44 26.54
C ARG A 359 46.37 13.96 27.19
N GLY A 360 46.21 12.64 27.40
CA GLY A 360 45.02 12.05 28.05
C GLY A 360 43.94 11.53 27.09
N TYR A 361 44.09 11.73 25.78
CA TYR A 361 43.14 11.23 24.78
C TYR A 361 43.54 9.85 24.22
N SER A 362 42.56 8.96 24.06
CA SER A 362 42.73 7.67 23.38
C SER A 362 43.04 7.87 21.88
N PHE A 363 43.63 6.85 21.25
CA PHE A 363 43.85 6.88 19.80
C PHE A 363 42.53 7.04 19.02
N ALA A 364 41.47 6.34 19.47
CA ALA A 364 40.14 6.47 18.89
C ALA A 364 39.61 7.90 18.97
N ALA A 365 39.76 8.58 20.11
CA ALA A 365 39.35 9.99 20.26
C ALA A 365 40.07 10.91 19.27
N ARG A 366 41.37 10.70 19.06
CA ARG A 366 42.14 11.48 18.08
C ARG A 366 41.66 11.26 16.65
N VAL A 367 41.48 10.00 16.25
CA VAL A 367 41.00 9.65 14.89
C VAL A 367 39.59 10.18 14.64
N HIS A 368 38.69 10.05 15.62
CA HIS A 368 37.32 10.58 15.52
C HIS A 368 37.26 12.10 15.48
N TYR A 369 38.21 12.78 16.10
CA TYR A 369 38.35 14.23 15.97
C TYR A 369 38.89 14.64 14.61
N VAL A 370 39.94 13.96 14.12
CA VAL A 370 40.48 14.18 12.76
C VAL A 370 39.40 13.97 11.71
N HIS A 371 38.58 12.92 11.84
CA HIS A 371 37.42 12.69 10.96
C HIS A 371 36.45 13.88 10.92
N GLY A 372 36.14 14.47 12.08
CA GLY A 372 35.32 15.69 12.16
C GLY A 372 35.97 16.90 11.51
N LEU A 373 37.30 17.04 11.60
CA LEU A 373 38.05 18.10 10.92
C LEU A 373 38.05 17.90 9.39
N LEU A 374 38.26 16.67 8.93
CA LEU A 374 38.26 16.33 7.51
C LEU A 374 36.89 16.61 6.86
N HIS A 375 35.77 16.40 7.57
CA HIS A 375 34.44 16.76 7.09
C HIS A 375 34.34 18.22 6.61
N TRP A 376 34.99 19.14 7.32
CA TRP A 376 35.02 20.55 6.93
C TRP A 376 35.97 20.77 5.75
N LEU A 377 37.10 20.07 5.72
CA LEU A 377 38.09 20.16 4.64
C LEU A 377 37.62 19.56 3.30
N THR A 378 36.48 18.87 3.24
CA THR A 378 35.88 18.44 1.98
C THR A 378 35.09 19.57 1.27
N LYS A 379 34.71 20.66 1.95
CA LYS A 379 33.91 21.73 1.30
C LYS A 379 34.62 22.43 0.14
N PRO A 380 35.95 22.71 0.20
CA PRO A 380 36.69 23.23 -0.95
C PRO A 380 36.64 22.29 -2.16
N PHE A 381 36.65 20.98 -1.95
CA PHE A 381 36.54 19.99 -3.04
C PHE A 381 35.23 20.13 -3.81
N ILE A 382 34.12 20.36 -3.11
CA ILE A 382 32.80 20.58 -3.73
C ILE A 382 32.85 21.80 -4.65
N LEU A 383 33.49 22.90 -4.24
CA LEU A 383 33.63 24.09 -5.09
C LEU A 383 34.49 23.81 -6.33
N LEU A 384 35.56 23.02 -6.20
CA LEU A 384 36.39 22.60 -7.33
C LEU A 384 35.58 21.74 -8.31
N MET A 385 34.74 20.83 -7.82
CA MET A 385 33.84 20.02 -8.64
C MET A 385 32.84 20.87 -9.43
N LEU A 386 32.29 21.93 -8.82
CA LEU A 386 31.38 22.86 -9.49
C LEU A 386 32.11 23.76 -10.51
N ALA A 387 33.36 24.13 -10.25
CA ALA A 387 34.17 24.97 -11.14
C ALA A 387 34.83 24.19 -12.28
N ALA A 388 34.96 22.86 -12.17
CA ALA A 388 35.66 22.01 -13.12
C ALA A 388 35.18 22.17 -14.58
N PRO A 389 33.86 22.22 -14.89
CA PRO A 389 33.42 22.45 -16.26
C PRO A 389 33.86 23.80 -16.83
N VAL A 390 33.80 24.88 -16.02
CA VAL A 390 34.20 26.23 -16.46
C VAL A 390 35.69 26.26 -16.80
N LEU A 391 36.53 25.65 -15.94
CA LEU A 391 37.97 25.57 -16.16
C LEU A 391 38.31 24.76 -17.42
N TYR A 392 37.57 23.67 -17.68
CA TYR A 392 37.74 22.88 -18.88
C TYR A 392 37.37 23.67 -20.14
N TRP A 393 36.15 24.23 -20.19
CA TRP A 393 35.64 24.87 -21.42
C TRP A 393 36.37 26.17 -21.78
N TYR A 394 36.81 26.97 -20.80
CA TYR A 394 37.49 28.24 -21.07
C TYR A 394 39.01 28.17 -21.10
N ALA A 395 39.62 27.33 -20.26
CA ALA A 395 41.07 27.26 -20.11
C ALA A 395 41.69 25.98 -20.68
N GLY A 396 40.87 25.04 -21.18
CA GLY A 396 41.35 23.72 -21.63
C GLY A 396 41.94 22.87 -20.50
N VAL A 397 41.69 23.23 -19.24
CA VAL A 397 42.27 22.56 -18.07
C VAL A 397 41.35 21.46 -17.60
N SER A 398 41.78 20.21 -17.73
CA SER A 398 41.05 19.06 -17.19
C SER A 398 41.32 18.88 -15.70
N ALA A 399 40.28 18.58 -14.92
CA ALA A 399 40.41 18.22 -13.50
C ALA A 399 41.20 16.92 -13.30
N PHE A 400 41.13 16.01 -14.29
CA PHE A 400 41.97 14.83 -14.40
C PHE A 400 41.99 14.28 -15.82
N HIS A 401 43.01 13.50 -16.16
CA HIS A 401 43.17 12.92 -17.49
C HIS A 401 42.70 11.47 -17.49
N ALA A 402 41.54 11.19 -18.12
CA ALA A 402 41.02 9.84 -18.29
C ALA A 402 40.13 9.77 -19.54
N THR A 403 40.05 8.59 -20.16
CA THR A 403 39.04 8.33 -21.19
C THR A 403 37.68 8.07 -20.54
N PRO A 404 36.55 8.34 -21.22
CA PRO A 404 35.22 8.04 -20.66
C PRO A 404 35.03 6.56 -20.30
N ARG A 405 35.65 5.66 -21.06
CA ARG A 405 35.67 4.21 -20.75
C ARG A 405 36.41 3.93 -19.44
N ALA A 406 37.59 4.51 -19.23
CA ALA A 406 38.32 4.36 -17.97
C ALA A 406 37.53 4.93 -16.79
N PHE A 407 36.89 6.10 -16.95
CA PHE A 407 36.02 6.66 -15.92
C PHE A 407 34.81 5.75 -15.64
N ALA A 408 34.17 5.18 -16.67
CA ALA A 408 33.08 4.22 -16.49
C ALA A 408 33.55 2.95 -15.75
N LEU A 409 34.78 2.50 -15.94
CA LEU A 409 35.32 1.29 -15.31
C LEU A 409 35.78 1.50 -13.86
N TYR A 410 36.31 2.69 -13.53
CA TYR A 410 36.94 2.97 -12.24
C TYR A 410 36.20 4.04 -11.42
N GLY A 411 35.72 5.11 -12.05
CA GLY A 411 35.07 6.24 -11.40
C GLY A 411 33.58 6.03 -11.10
N LEU A 412 32.82 5.37 -11.98
CA LEU A 412 31.39 5.14 -11.76
C LEU A 412 31.07 4.13 -10.63
N PRO A 413 31.77 2.98 -10.51
CA PRO A 413 31.52 2.02 -9.43
C PRO A 413 31.53 2.57 -7.99
N PRO A 414 32.54 3.36 -7.55
CA PRO A 414 32.56 3.90 -6.19
C PRO A 414 31.42 4.89 -5.93
N LEU A 415 30.95 5.64 -6.94
CA LEU A 415 29.80 6.55 -6.79
C LEU A 415 28.51 5.75 -6.53
N VAL A 416 28.26 4.69 -7.29
CA VAL A 416 27.11 3.80 -7.11
C VAL A 416 27.14 3.15 -5.71
N MET A 417 28.29 2.62 -5.30
CA MET A 417 28.45 2.03 -3.97
C MET A 417 28.29 3.06 -2.86
N PHE A 418 28.84 4.26 -3.02
CA PHE A 418 28.73 5.34 -2.04
C PHE A 418 27.28 5.79 -1.83
N TRP A 419 26.53 6.04 -2.91
CA TRP A 419 25.12 6.43 -2.82
C TRP A 419 24.25 5.31 -2.24
N GLY A 420 24.51 4.06 -2.65
CA GLY A 420 23.82 2.90 -2.09
C GLY A 420 24.10 2.72 -0.59
N TYR A 421 25.36 2.79 -0.20
CA TYR A 421 25.79 2.64 1.19
C TYR A 421 25.25 3.75 2.08
N THR A 422 25.35 5.02 1.67
CA THR A 422 24.84 6.17 2.43
C THR A 422 23.32 6.15 2.58
N TYR A 423 22.58 5.79 1.52
CA TYR A 423 21.13 5.59 1.59
C TYR A 423 20.76 4.47 2.59
N TRP A 424 21.48 3.35 2.55
CA TRP A 424 21.23 2.20 3.42
C TRP A 424 21.62 2.43 4.89
N ILE A 425 22.85 2.88 5.15
CA ILE A 425 23.39 3.04 6.50
C ILE A 425 22.64 4.12 7.27
N SER A 426 22.15 5.15 6.58
CA SER A 426 21.29 6.19 7.14
C SER A 426 19.85 5.76 7.36
N GLN A 427 19.49 4.52 6.97
CA GLN A 427 18.13 3.98 6.97
C GLN A 427 17.16 4.90 6.22
N ARG A 428 17.50 5.26 4.98
CA ARG A 428 16.67 6.07 4.06
C ARG A 428 16.50 7.53 4.50
N ARG A 429 17.50 8.11 5.17
CA ARG A 429 17.51 9.55 5.53
C ARG A 429 18.28 10.40 4.52
N CYS A 430 19.26 9.84 3.81
CA CYS A 430 19.99 10.52 2.74
C CYS A 430 19.29 10.37 1.37
N LEU A 431 19.38 11.40 0.53
CA LEU A 431 19.00 11.32 -0.88
C LEU A 431 20.12 11.95 -1.73
N PRO A 432 20.78 11.19 -2.64
CA PRO A 432 22.04 11.60 -3.28
C PRO A 432 22.06 12.97 -3.97
N VAL A 433 20.93 13.50 -4.43
CA VAL A 433 20.89 14.85 -5.04
C VAL A 433 20.63 15.93 -3.99
N PHE A 434 19.62 15.75 -3.14
CA PHE A 434 19.20 16.78 -2.17
C PHE A 434 20.22 16.97 -1.05
N THR A 435 20.83 15.88 -0.58
CA THR A 435 21.87 15.96 0.45
C THR A 435 23.06 16.79 -0.03
N GLU A 436 23.46 16.67 -1.29
CA GLU A 436 24.58 17.47 -1.84
C GLU A 436 24.24 18.96 -1.94
N VAL A 437 22.99 19.32 -2.24
CA VAL A 437 22.55 20.73 -2.27
C VAL A 437 22.78 21.41 -0.92
N THR A 438 22.54 20.72 0.21
CA THR A 438 22.81 21.29 1.54
C THR A 438 24.28 21.64 1.74
N GLN A 439 25.17 20.79 1.23
CA GLN A 439 26.61 20.96 1.36
C GLN A 439 27.10 22.07 0.42
N ILE A 440 26.58 22.13 -0.81
CA ILE A 440 26.91 23.13 -1.82
C ILE A 440 26.59 24.54 -1.35
N VAL A 441 25.39 24.76 -0.78
CA VAL A 441 24.95 26.09 -0.34
C VAL A 441 25.85 26.65 0.77
N ALA A 442 26.37 25.79 1.66
CA ALA A 442 27.29 26.19 2.72
C ALA A 442 28.77 26.20 2.27
N ALA A 443 29.13 25.52 1.17
CA ALA A 443 30.52 25.25 0.80
C ALA A 443 31.36 26.51 0.63
N MET A 444 30.80 27.57 0.02
CA MET A 444 31.51 28.83 -0.21
C MET A 444 31.89 29.54 1.09
N ALA A 445 30.92 29.72 1.99
CA ALA A 445 31.13 30.41 3.27
C ALA A 445 32.03 29.62 4.22
N VAL A 446 31.88 28.29 4.25
CA VAL A 446 32.73 27.41 5.04
C VAL A 446 34.16 27.41 4.50
N THR A 447 34.37 27.35 3.18
CA THR A 447 35.71 27.44 2.58
C THR A 447 36.40 28.75 2.91
N ARG A 448 35.68 29.89 2.82
CA ARG A 448 36.19 31.19 3.28
C ARG A 448 36.55 31.17 4.76
N THR A 449 35.75 30.51 5.59
CA THR A 449 36.02 30.36 7.03
C THR A 449 37.30 29.56 7.27
N ILE A 450 37.48 28.43 6.58
CA ILE A 450 38.71 27.61 6.66
C ILE A 450 39.93 28.46 6.31
N VAL A 451 39.95 29.10 5.14
CA VAL A 451 41.08 29.94 4.69
C VAL A 451 41.37 31.04 5.71
N SER A 452 40.33 31.74 6.17
CA SER A 452 40.49 32.80 7.16
C SER A 452 41.04 32.27 8.49
N SER A 453 40.64 31.07 8.91
CA SER A 453 41.02 30.47 10.20
C SER A 453 42.49 30.04 10.22
N LEU A 454 43.07 29.69 9.06
CA LEU A 454 44.49 29.41 8.92
C LEU A 454 45.35 30.66 9.20
N MET A 455 44.85 31.84 8.87
CA MET A 455 45.54 33.11 9.12
C MET A 455 45.29 33.66 10.52
N ARG A 456 44.03 33.68 10.97
CA ARG A 456 43.64 34.27 12.26
C ARG A 456 42.52 33.45 12.93
N PRO A 457 42.86 32.37 13.65
CA PRO A 457 41.89 31.43 14.20
C PRO A 457 41.15 31.97 15.44
N PHE A 458 41.80 32.78 16.29
CA PHE A 458 41.24 33.28 17.57
C PHE A 458 40.93 34.79 17.53
N GLY A 459 40.17 35.28 18.53
CA GLY A 459 39.93 36.72 18.75
C GLY A 459 38.88 37.35 17.83
N ARG A 460 37.98 36.57 17.25
CA ARG A 460 36.89 37.08 16.41
C ARG A 460 35.65 37.37 17.25
N PRO A 461 34.92 38.48 16.99
CA PRO A 461 33.69 38.78 17.71
C PRO A 461 32.62 37.71 17.44
N PHE A 462 31.95 37.27 18.50
CA PHE A 462 30.85 36.31 18.41
C PHE A 462 29.58 37.03 17.95
N LYS A 463 29.12 36.74 16.73
CA LYS A 463 27.86 37.29 16.19
C LYS A 463 26.73 36.30 16.39
N VAL A 464 25.74 36.67 17.19
CA VAL A 464 24.54 35.85 17.46
C VAL A 464 23.63 35.87 16.24
N THR A 465 23.15 34.70 15.84
CA THR A 465 22.12 34.56 14.79
C THR A 465 20.77 34.93 15.37
N ALA A 466 20.05 35.86 14.74
CA ALA A 466 18.70 36.22 15.19
C ALA A 466 17.73 35.05 14.92
N LYS A 467 16.86 34.76 15.89
CA LYS A 467 15.82 33.74 15.81
C LYS A 467 14.45 34.42 15.98
N GLY A 468 13.43 33.99 15.24
CA GLY A 468 12.05 34.49 15.40
C GLY A 468 11.73 35.84 14.72
N GLN A 469 12.39 36.19 13.60
CA GLN A 469 12.07 37.41 12.83
C GLN A 469 10.76 37.27 12.01
N ASP A 470 10.14 38.39 11.59
CA ASP A 470 8.97 38.41 10.69
C ASP A 470 9.33 37.83 9.30
N ARG A 471 8.55 36.82 8.87
CA ARG A 471 8.84 35.95 7.71
C ARG A 471 7.69 35.88 6.72
N SER A 472 6.84 36.91 6.71
CA SER A 472 5.68 37.01 5.83
C SER A 472 6.03 37.27 4.35
N ARG A 473 7.29 37.60 4.03
CA ARG A 473 7.74 38.02 2.68
C ARG A 473 8.83 37.11 2.10
N THR A 474 8.89 37.07 0.77
CA THR A 474 9.97 36.39 0.04
C THR A 474 11.24 37.24 0.11
N VAL A 475 12.39 36.63 0.43
CA VAL A 475 13.70 37.28 0.45
C VAL A 475 14.64 36.58 -0.54
N VAL A 476 15.22 37.35 -1.47
CA VAL A 476 16.15 36.83 -2.48
C VAL A 476 17.57 37.19 -2.10
N HIS A 477 18.44 36.19 -1.93
CA HIS A 477 19.85 36.40 -1.62
C HIS A 477 20.69 36.61 -2.89
N TRP A 478 20.62 37.81 -3.45
CA TRP A 478 21.19 38.14 -4.78
C TRP A 478 22.66 37.78 -4.95
N ASN A 479 23.50 37.91 -3.93
CA ASN A 479 24.92 37.53 -4.04
C ASN A 479 25.10 36.03 -4.32
N MET A 480 24.27 35.18 -3.72
CA MET A 480 24.31 33.73 -3.94
C MET A 480 23.65 33.35 -5.27
N VAL A 481 22.57 34.04 -5.63
CA VAL A 481 21.92 33.90 -6.94
C VAL A 481 22.89 34.26 -8.07
N LEU A 482 23.64 35.36 -7.93
CA LEU A 482 24.67 35.78 -8.89
C LEU A 482 25.81 34.76 -8.95
N ALA A 483 26.23 34.20 -7.81
CA ALA A 483 27.29 33.19 -7.80
C ALA A 483 26.89 31.90 -8.54
N PHE A 484 25.77 31.27 -8.18
CA PHE A 484 25.34 30.02 -8.82
C PHE A 484 24.80 30.26 -10.23
N GLY A 485 24.03 31.34 -10.43
CA GLY A 485 23.48 31.70 -11.74
C GLY A 485 24.55 32.13 -12.74
N GLY A 486 25.55 32.88 -12.29
CA GLY A 486 26.71 33.23 -13.09
C GLY A 486 27.55 32.01 -13.47
N LEU A 487 27.69 31.05 -12.55
CA LEU A 487 28.39 29.80 -12.83
C LEU A 487 27.64 28.94 -13.87
N ILE A 488 26.31 28.84 -13.79
CA ILE A 488 25.48 28.20 -14.82
C ILE A 488 25.66 28.91 -16.17
N ALA A 489 25.50 30.24 -16.20
CA ALA A 489 25.61 31.01 -17.43
C ALA A 489 26.99 30.84 -18.10
N ALA A 490 28.07 30.83 -17.30
CA ALA A 490 29.42 30.59 -17.79
C ALA A 490 29.59 29.18 -18.36
N MET A 491 29.11 28.14 -17.67
CA MET A 491 29.22 26.75 -18.15
C MET A 491 28.45 26.53 -19.46
N GLU A 492 27.20 26.98 -19.51
CA GLU A 492 26.31 26.75 -20.65
C GLU A 492 26.77 27.53 -21.89
N ALA A 493 27.19 28.80 -21.72
CA ALA A 493 27.73 29.60 -22.82
C ALA A 493 28.99 28.96 -23.44
N ALA A 494 29.87 28.40 -22.60
CA ALA A 494 31.10 27.75 -23.04
C ALA A 494 30.84 26.38 -23.69
N ALA A 495 29.93 25.57 -23.12
CA ALA A 495 29.54 24.28 -23.68
C ALA A 495 28.83 24.44 -25.04
N LEU A 496 27.93 25.42 -25.19
CA LEU A 496 27.26 25.72 -26.46
C LEU A 496 28.25 26.14 -27.56
N GLY A 497 29.28 26.91 -27.20
CA GLY A 497 30.36 27.27 -28.12
C GLY A 497 31.16 26.06 -28.63
N ALA A 498 31.29 25.01 -27.83
CA ALA A 498 32.01 23.79 -28.19
C ALA A 498 31.20 22.82 -29.08
N ILE A 499 29.87 22.79 -28.95
CA ILE A 499 28.97 21.90 -29.72
C ILE A 499 29.03 22.17 -31.25
N GLY A 500 29.47 23.37 -31.67
CA GLY A 500 29.68 23.71 -33.09
C GLY A 500 30.98 23.14 -33.71
N SER A 501 31.85 22.51 -32.91
CA SER A 501 33.12 21.91 -33.34
C SER A 501 33.07 20.39 -33.22
N ALA A 502 33.92 19.66 -33.95
CA ALA A 502 33.96 18.20 -33.89
C ALA A 502 34.37 17.73 -32.47
N MET A 503 33.39 17.35 -31.66
CA MET A 503 33.59 17.03 -30.24
C MET A 503 34.53 15.83 -30.06
N THR A 504 35.51 15.98 -29.18
CA THR A 504 36.39 14.90 -28.74
C THR A 504 35.69 14.02 -27.71
N THR A 505 36.25 12.83 -27.44
CA THR A 505 35.71 11.93 -26.40
C THR A 505 35.79 12.55 -24.99
N GLY A 506 36.75 13.44 -24.73
CA GLY A 506 36.87 14.18 -23.47
C GLY A 506 35.77 15.24 -23.29
N ASP A 507 35.36 15.87 -24.41
CA ASP A 507 34.26 16.84 -24.42
C ASP A 507 32.93 16.19 -24.02
N MET A 508 32.70 14.95 -24.44
CA MET A 508 31.49 14.20 -24.06
C MET A 508 31.37 13.99 -22.54
N LEU A 509 32.47 13.66 -21.86
CA LEU A 509 32.47 13.49 -20.40
C LEU A 509 32.21 14.82 -19.69
N ASN A 510 32.82 15.90 -20.17
CA ASN A 510 32.62 17.23 -19.61
C ASN A 510 31.21 17.76 -19.88
N VAL A 511 30.57 17.42 -21.01
CA VAL A 511 29.14 17.73 -21.22
C VAL A 511 28.26 17.05 -20.18
N VAL A 512 28.49 15.76 -19.91
CA VAL A 512 27.74 15.04 -18.86
C VAL A 512 27.96 15.71 -17.49
N TRP A 513 29.20 16.07 -17.17
CA TRP A 513 29.51 16.74 -15.91
C TRP A 513 28.94 18.16 -15.83
N THR A 514 28.90 18.91 -16.93
CA THR A 514 28.22 20.20 -17.05
C THR A 514 26.73 20.03 -16.72
N ILE A 515 26.04 19.05 -17.31
CA ILE A 515 24.62 18.80 -17.03
C ILE A 515 24.40 18.51 -15.54
N VAL A 516 25.21 17.62 -14.96
CA VAL A 516 25.13 17.28 -13.52
C VAL A 516 25.34 18.53 -12.65
N THR A 517 26.36 19.33 -12.98
CA THR A 517 26.69 20.55 -12.25
C THR A 517 25.61 21.62 -12.39
N THR A 518 25.02 21.78 -13.57
CA THR A 518 23.89 22.68 -13.82
C THR A 518 22.68 22.30 -12.96
N VAL A 519 22.35 21.01 -12.85
CA VAL A 519 21.25 20.54 -11.98
C VAL A 519 21.52 20.89 -10.51
N TYR A 520 22.74 20.68 -10.02
CA TYR A 520 23.12 21.02 -8.65
C TYR A 520 23.10 22.53 -8.39
N CYS A 521 23.65 23.33 -9.30
CA CYS A 521 23.65 24.79 -9.19
C CYS A 521 22.23 25.37 -9.26
N LEU A 522 21.35 24.81 -10.10
CA LEU A 522 19.95 25.22 -10.18
C LEU A 522 19.22 24.93 -8.87
N ALA A 523 19.42 23.75 -8.30
CA ALA A 523 18.84 23.40 -7.01
C ALA A 523 19.36 24.28 -5.87
N ALA A 524 20.67 24.58 -5.85
CA ALA A 524 21.25 25.51 -4.90
C ALA A 524 20.71 26.94 -5.09
N LEU A 525 20.52 27.39 -6.33
CA LEU A 525 19.96 28.72 -6.66
C LEU A 525 18.53 28.86 -6.14
N ILE A 526 17.67 27.85 -6.36
CA ILE A 526 16.29 27.85 -5.83
C ILE A 526 16.31 27.86 -4.30
N ALA A 527 17.21 27.11 -3.67
CA ALA A 527 17.36 27.09 -2.22
C ALA A 527 17.81 28.45 -1.63
N CYS A 528 18.40 29.34 -2.44
CA CYS A 528 18.81 30.70 -2.02
C CYS A 528 17.67 31.74 -2.08
N ILE A 529 16.44 31.32 -2.39
CA ILE A 529 15.25 32.17 -2.38
C ILE A 529 14.40 31.78 -1.17
N ASP A 530 14.47 32.57 -0.10
CA ASP A 530 13.70 32.33 1.12
C ASP A 530 12.22 32.61 0.86
N ARG A 531 11.39 31.59 0.98
CA ARG A 531 9.95 31.68 0.75
C ARG A 531 9.20 32.10 2.03
N PRO A 532 8.04 32.78 1.92
CA PRO A 532 7.25 33.15 3.08
C PRO A 532 6.94 31.93 3.96
N ARG A 533 7.04 32.09 5.28
CA ARG A 533 6.68 31.08 6.27
C ARG A 533 5.42 31.56 7.01
N PRO A 534 4.21 31.12 6.61
CA PRO A 534 3.02 31.39 7.40
C PRO A 534 3.11 30.63 8.74
N ALA A 535 2.34 31.05 9.76
CA ALA A 535 2.32 30.50 11.13
C ALA A 535 1.90 29.00 11.25
N HIS A 536 1.93 28.25 10.16
CA HIS A 536 1.64 26.82 10.09
C HIS A 536 2.73 25.93 10.68
N ASP A 537 3.97 26.42 10.84
CA ASP A 537 5.12 25.63 11.32
C ASP A 537 5.03 25.28 12.82
N GLU A 538 4.07 25.84 13.56
CA GLU A 538 3.81 25.51 14.98
C GLU A 538 2.64 24.53 15.19
N ARG A 539 2.17 23.89 14.10
CA ARG A 539 1.13 22.85 14.17
C ARG A 539 1.75 21.46 14.29
N PHE A 540 1.50 20.82 15.43
CA PHE A 540 1.97 19.46 15.72
C PHE A 540 0.91 18.46 15.30
N PRO A 541 1.25 17.40 14.52
CA PRO A 541 0.29 16.34 14.26
C PRO A 541 -0.08 15.67 15.59
N TYR A 542 -1.38 15.51 15.80
CA TYR A 542 -1.94 15.00 17.04
C TYR A 542 -3.14 14.16 16.70
N ASP A 543 -2.96 12.83 16.67
CA ASP A 543 -4.01 11.88 16.26
C ASP A 543 -4.66 11.26 17.51
N ALA A 544 -5.47 12.06 18.21
CA ALA A 544 -6.13 11.67 19.45
C ALA A 544 -7.65 11.82 19.34
N ASP A 545 -8.39 10.89 19.93
CA ASP A 545 -9.85 10.97 20.00
C ASP A 545 -10.26 12.11 20.95
N THR A 546 -11.30 12.84 20.56
CA THR A 546 -11.77 14.00 21.30
C THR A 546 -13.29 14.10 21.28
N THR A 547 -13.84 14.58 22.38
CA THR A 547 -15.25 14.93 22.48
C THR A 547 -15.41 16.42 22.23
N LEU A 548 -16.46 16.80 21.51
CA LEU A 548 -16.85 18.19 21.34
C LEU A 548 -18.29 18.38 21.78
N ARG A 549 -18.59 19.57 22.29
CA ARG A 549 -19.94 20.03 22.64
C ARG A 549 -20.22 21.33 21.89
N SER A 550 -21.39 21.41 21.27
CA SER A 550 -21.89 22.63 20.66
C SER A 550 -23.38 22.78 20.96
N THR A 551 -23.94 23.92 20.54
CA THR A 551 -25.39 24.20 20.48
C THR A 551 -26.18 23.11 19.74
N ALA A 552 -25.56 22.43 18.78
CA ALA A 552 -26.18 21.36 17.99
C ALA A 552 -26.09 19.97 18.65
N GLY A 553 -25.41 19.82 19.78
CA GLY A 553 -25.30 18.58 20.55
C GLY A 553 -23.87 18.21 20.95
N VAL A 554 -23.69 16.99 21.44
CA VAL A 554 -22.38 16.41 21.79
C VAL A 554 -21.97 15.39 20.73
N GLY A 555 -20.72 15.43 20.29
CA GLY A 555 -20.20 14.54 19.26
C GLY A 555 -18.78 14.09 19.54
N ALA A 556 -18.41 12.93 18.98
CA ALA A 556 -17.03 12.46 18.97
C ALA A 556 -16.37 12.81 17.63
N THR A 557 -15.11 13.22 17.70
CA THR A 557 -14.23 13.35 16.54
C THR A 557 -12.80 13.03 16.93
N ARG A 558 -11.85 13.29 16.03
CA ARG A 558 -10.44 13.00 16.23
C ARG A 558 -9.60 14.19 15.77
N PHE A 559 -8.59 14.53 16.55
CA PHE A 559 -7.58 15.50 16.14
C PHE A 559 -6.79 14.99 14.94
N VAL A 560 -6.34 15.92 14.11
CA VAL A 560 -5.37 15.69 13.04
C VAL A 560 -4.08 16.45 13.36
N GLU A 561 -4.21 17.73 13.73
CA GLU A 561 -3.13 18.62 14.15
C GLU A 561 -3.60 19.50 15.33
N ILE A 562 -2.68 19.94 16.18
CA ILE A 562 -2.90 20.87 17.28
C ILE A 562 -1.79 21.91 17.32
N ALA A 563 -2.13 23.14 17.67
CA ALA A 563 -1.22 24.24 17.93
C ALA A 563 -1.70 24.99 19.18
N VAL A 564 -0.93 25.98 19.62
CA VAL A 564 -1.30 26.83 20.75
C VAL A 564 -2.50 27.72 20.42
N ASP A 565 -2.64 28.13 19.15
CA ASP A 565 -3.70 29.05 18.68
C ASP A 565 -4.91 28.34 18.05
N GLY A 566 -4.87 27.02 17.88
CA GLY A 566 -5.95 26.28 17.24
C GLY A 566 -5.68 24.80 16.98
N ALA A 567 -6.59 24.16 16.26
CA ALA A 567 -6.50 22.74 15.93
C ALA A 567 -7.14 22.40 14.59
N LEU A 568 -6.78 21.25 14.03
CA LEU A 568 -7.42 20.66 12.86
C LEU A 568 -8.09 19.35 13.28
N LEU A 569 -9.39 19.22 13.06
CA LEU A 569 -10.17 18.02 13.40
C LEU A 569 -10.61 17.27 12.16
N ARG A 570 -10.74 15.94 12.25
CA ARG A 570 -11.35 15.14 11.20
C ARG A 570 -12.82 15.50 11.07
N GLU A 571 -13.33 15.49 9.84
CA GLU A 571 -14.73 15.80 9.57
C GLU A 571 -15.67 14.79 10.24
N SER A 572 -16.65 15.27 11.02
CA SER A 572 -17.65 14.47 11.73
C SER A 572 -19.07 14.88 11.35
N ALA A 573 -20.08 14.06 11.68
CA ALA A 573 -21.48 14.35 11.35
C ALA A 573 -21.98 15.65 12.01
N LEU A 574 -21.51 15.94 13.23
CA LEU A 574 -21.85 17.16 13.96
C LEU A 574 -21.12 18.36 13.35
N LEU A 575 -19.81 18.23 13.10
CA LEU A 575 -19.02 19.30 12.48
C LEU A 575 -19.54 19.65 11.08
N ARG A 576 -20.00 18.69 10.27
CA ARG A 576 -20.56 18.95 8.92
C ARG A 576 -21.74 19.92 8.90
N ARG A 577 -22.51 19.98 9.99
CA ARG A 577 -23.73 20.78 10.08
C ARG A 577 -23.48 22.19 10.62
N MET A 578 -22.31 22.44 11.19
CA MET A 578 -21.95 23.73 11.78
C MET A 578 -21.42 24.71 10.71
N PRO A 579 -21.98 25.93 10.59
CA PRO A 579 -21.41 26.98 9.76
C PRO A 579 -20.03 27.45 10.28
N VAL A 580 -19.25 28.01 9.36
CA VAL A 580 -18.00 28.71 9.72
C VAL A 580 -18.35 29.93 10.57
N GLY A 581 -17.63 30.11 11.68
CA GLY A 581 -17.88 31.15 12.68
C GLY A 581 -18.69 30.69 13.90
N GLU A 582 -19.15 29.44 13.95
CA GLU A 582 -19.86 28.92 15.14
C GLU A 582 -18.88 28.48 16.25
N ARG A 583 -19.31 28.65 17.51
CA ARG A 583 -18.54 28.28 18.71
C ARG A 583 -18.81 26.84 19.13
N LEU A 584 -17.78 26.18 19.65
CA LEU A 584 -17.86 24.85 20.24
C LEU A 584 -16.81 24.71 21.34
N ASP A 585 -17.01 23.78 22.27
CA ASP A 585 -15.96 23.39 23.19
C ASP A 585 -15.44 22.00 22.87
N LEU A 586 -14.14 21.83 23.04
CA LEU A 586 -13.37 20.67 22.64
C LEU A 586 -12.59 20.15 23.83
N HIS A 587 -12.65 18.85 24.10
CA HIS A 587 -11.90 18.25 25.20
C HIS A 587 -10.48 17.83 24.77
N VAL A 588 -9.47 18.57 25.21
CA VAL A 588 -8.04 18.24 24.99
C VAL A 588 -7.52 17.46 26.20
N ASP A 589 -6.99 16.26 25.98
CA ASP A 589 -6.39 15.47 27.07
C ASP A 589 -5.32 16.27 27.84
N ARG A 590 -5.32 16.17 29.17
CA ARG A 590 -4.49 16.93 30.13
C ARG A 590 -4.69 18.45 30.21
N VAL A 591 -5.40 19.08 29.26
CA VAL A 591 -5.76 20.50 29.29
C VAL A 591 -7.20 20.70 29.79
N GLY A 592 -8.13 19.81 29.40
CA GLY A 592 -9.55 19.87 29.74
C GLY A 592 -10.42 20.42 28.60
N TRP A 593 -11.56 21.04 28.94
CA TRP A 593 -12.46 21.65 27.96
C TRP A 593 -11.94 23.00 27.49
N VAL A 594 -11.76 23.14 26.18
CA VAL A 594 -11.21 24.31 25.51
C VAL A 594 -12.27 24.90 24.57
N SER A 595 -12.59 26.18 24.71
CA SER A 595 -13.53 26.85 23.79
C SER A 595 -12.83 27.23 22.48
N ALA A 596 -13.52 27.01 21.36
CA ALA A 596 -12.96 27.17 20.02
C ALA A 596 -14.00 27.72 19.03
N LEU A 597 -13.51 28.44 18.02
CA LEU A 597 -14.27 28.97 16.90
C LEU A 597 -13.97 28.16 15.63
N LEU A 598 -15.00 27.77 14.87
CA LEU A 598 -14.82 27.14 13.58
C LEU A 598 -14.33 28.16 12.54
N LYS A 599 -13.05 28.09 12.17
CA LYS A 599 -12.38 29.08 11.30
C LYS A 599 -12.55 28.78 9.81
N GLY A 600 -12.55 27.50 9.43
CA GLY A 600 -12.62 27.12 8.02
C GLY A 600 -12.64 25.61 7.82
N ARG A 601 -12.74 25.20 6.55
CA ARG A 601 -12.69 23.78 6.15
C ARG A 601 -11.60 23.60 5.11
N SER A 602 -10.83 22.53 5.27
CA SER A 602 -9.81 22.11 4.32
C SER A 602 -10.09 20.67 3.85
N PRO A 603 -9.46 20.20 2.76
CA PRO A 603 -9.55 18.79 2.36
C PRO A 603 -9.07 17.80 3.42
N LYS A 604 -8.31 18.27 4.42
CA LYS A 604 -7.78 17.45 5.52
C LYS A 604 -8.71 17.41 6.74
N GLY A 605 -9.67 18.34 6.86
CA GLY A 605 -10.53 18.44 8.03
C GLY A 605 -11.06 19.86 8.29
N VAL A 606 -11.60 20.07 9.49
CA VAL A 606 -12.17 21.34 9.95
C VAL A 606 -11.15 22.07 10.82
N GLU A 607 -10.87 23.34 10.48
CA GLU A 607 -9.94 24.19 11.20
C GLU A 607 -10.66 24.97 12.30
N LEU A 608 -10.10 24.90 13.50
CA LEU A 608 -10.56 25.59 14.69
C LEU A 608 -9.50 26.59 15.16
N ALA A 609 -9.95 27.73 15.68
CA ALA A 609 -9.13 28.68 16.43
C ALA A 609 -9.53 28.61 17.91
N PHE A 610 -8.57 28.52 18.82
CA PHE A 610 -8.84 28.51 20.25
C PHE A 610 -9.09 29.93 20.77
N ASP A 611 -9.98 30.05 21.75
CA ASP A 611 -10.14 31.30 22.49
C ASP A 611 -8.83 31.64 23.23
N HIS A 612 -8.50 32.92 23.34
CA HIS A 612 -7.29 33.37 24.02
C HIS A 612 -7.55 33.64 25.50
N ASP A 613 -6.93 32.83 26.34
CA ASP A 613 -6.82 33.01 27.79
C ASP A 613 -5.39 32.62 28.22
N GLU A 614 -4.80 33.34 29.17
CA GLU A 614 -3.39 33.14 29.58
C GLU A 614 -3.19 31.77 30.21
N VAL A 615 -4.13 31.31 31.05
CA VAL A 615 -4.04 30.00 31.72
C VAL A 615 -4.15 28.87 30.70
N LEU A 616 -5.10 28.99 29.77
CA LEU A 616 -5.25 28.07 28.65
C LEU A 616 -4.00 28.04 27.76
N HIS A 617 -3.44 29.20 27.41
CA HIS A 617 -2.22 29.33 26.60
C HIS A 617 -1.05 28.59 27.26
N ASP A 618 -0.85 28.80 28.56
CA ASP A 618 0.14 28.11 29.38
C ASP A 618 -0.04 26.59 29.36
N HIS A 619 -1.27 26.09 29.54
CA HIS A 619 -1.58 24.66 29.51
C HIS A 619 -1.37 24.07 28.11
N LEU A 620 -1.77 24.79 27.06
CA LEU A 620 -1.57 24.38 25.68
C LEU A 620 -0.08 24.33 25.33
N ILE A 621 0.74 25.30 25.75
CA ILE A 621 2.20 25.24 25.54
C ILE A 621 2.78 23.99 26.20
N ARG A 622 2.46 23.74 27.48
CA ARG A 622 2.94 22.57 28.22
C ARG A 622 2.53 21.25 27.56
N HIS A 623 1.36 21.21 26.93
CA HIS A 623 0.88 20.04 26.21
C HIS A 623 1.51 19.92 24.82
N VAL A 624 1.32 20.90 23.94
CA VAL A 624 1.72 20.87 22.52
C VAL A 624 3.22 20.68 22.36
N PHE A 625 4.04 21.43 23.10
CA PHE A 625 5.51 21.34 22.99
C PHE A 625 6.12 20.13 23.72
N SER A 626 5.29 19.36 24.45
CA SER A 626 5.65 18.04 24.96
C SER A 626 5.34 16.90 23.99
N LEU A 627 4.60 17.17 22.91
CA LEU A 627 4.33 16.18 21.88
C LEU A 627 5.57 15.99 20.99
N PRO A 628 5.80 14.77 20.48
CA PRO A 628 6.84 14.54 19.49
C PRO A 628 6.44 15.20 18.15
N PRO A 629 7.27 16.10 17.58
CA PRO A 629 6.99 16.71 16.29
C PRO A 629 7.07 15.65 15.20
N SER A 630 6.02 15.56 14.39
CA SER A 630 5.95 14.60 13.27
C SER A 630 5.60 15.26 11.93
N HIS A 631 5.65 16.59 11.85
CA HIS A 631 5.42 17.33 10.59
C HIS A 631 6.66 17.38 9.68
N VAL A 632 7.84 16.99 10.17
CA VAL A 632 9.06 16.80 9.38
C VAL A 632 9.24 15.33 9.02
N ALA A 633 9.62 15.06 7.76
CA ALA A 633 9.85 13.70 7.30
C ALA A 633 10.92 12.97 8.16
N THR A 634 10.59 11.77 8.62
CA THR A 634 11.53 10.89 9.34
C THR A 634 12.31 9.96 8.40
N GLN A 635 11.79 9.76 7.20
CA GLN A 635 12.40 9.02 6.10
C GLN A 635 12.13 9.74 4.79
N VAL A 636 13.06 9.63 3.86
CA VAL A 636 12.95 10.21 2.52
C VAL A 636 11.87 9.51 1.72
N LYS A 637 11.08 10.29 0.98
CA LYS A 637 10.07 9.85 -0.01
C LYS A 637 10.51 10.32 -1.40
N PRO A 638 11.33 9.54 -2.15
CA PRO A 638 12.03 10.03 -3.34
C PRO A 638 11.11 10.61 -4.42
N GLY A 639 10.01 9.92 -4.74
CA GLY A 639 9.07 10.38 -5.75
C GLY A 639 8.37 11.70 -5.37
N ARG A 640 8.05 11.90 -4.09
CA ARG A 640 7.46 13.16 -3.62
C ARG A 640 8.49 14.29 -3.59
N ALA A 641 9.72 14.00 -3.19
CA ALA A 641 10.80 14.99 -3.19
C ALA A 641 11.13 15.45 -4.62
N ALA A 642 11.19 14.53 -5.59
CA ALA A 642 11.40 14.87 -7.01
C ALA A 642 10.25 15.74 -7.57
N LEU A 643 8.99 15.39 -7.28
CA LEU A 643 7.84 16.20 -7.66
C LEU A 643 7.83 17.58 -6.99
N ALA A 644 8.22 17.65 -5.72
CA ALA A 644 8.34 18.91 -4.99
C ALA A 644 9.41 19.82 -5.60
N PHE A 645 10.56 19.26 -5.97
CA PHE A 645 11.63 19.98 -6.67
C PHE A 645 11.16 20.54 -8.01
N LEU A 646 10.54 19.72 -8.87
CA LEU A 646 9.98 20.19 -10.14
C LEU A 646 8.88 21.25 -9.95
N GLY A 647 8.05 21.08 -8.93
CA GLY A 647 7.03 22.05 -8.54
C GLY A 647 7.61 23.35 -7.97
N SER A 648 8.81 23.33 -7.39
CA SER A 648 9.54 24.53 -6.94
C SER A 648 10.10 25.34 -8.12
N ALA A 649 10.42 24.67 -9.24
CA ALA A 649 10.81 25.28 -10.50
C ALA A 649 9.62 25.78 -11.36
N GLY A 650 8.38 25.71 -10.86
CA GLY A 650 7.18 26.24 -11.52
C GLY A 650 6.39 25.24 -12.38
N TRP A 651 6.82 23.98 -12.47
CA TRP A 651 6.15 22.94 -13.25
C TRP A 651 4.96 22.32 -12.48
N GLN A 652 3.73 22.55 -12.91
CA GLN A 652 2.52 22.02 -12.25
C GLN A 652 1.97 20.79 -12.98
N TRP A 653 2.00 19.62 -12.31
CA TRP A 653 1.31 18.41 -12.78
C TRP A 653 -0.17 18.45 -12.39
N PRO A 654 -1.10 17.92 -13.22
CA PRO A 654 -2.49 17.74 -12.81
C PRO A 654 -2.55 16.83 -11.57
N ARG A 655 -3.40 17.19 -10.59
CA ARG A 655 -3.50 16.54 -9.27
C ARG A 655 -3.76 15.03 -9.38
N MET A 656 -2.71 14.22 -9.34
CA MET A 656 -2.82 12.76 -9.20
C MET A 656 -3.37 12.41 -7.81
N ARG A 657 -4.41 11.56 -7.75
CA ARG A 657 -5.02 11.12 -6.49
C ARG A 657 -4.01 10.33 -5.65
N VAL A 658 -4.05 10.58 -4.34
CA VAL A 658 -3.13 10.13 -3.26
C VAL A 658 -2.85 8.62 -3.23
N ALA A 659 -3.65 7.78 -3.90
CA ALA A 659 -3.48 6.33 -3.99
C ALA A 659 -2.13 5.91 -4.60
N TRP A 660 -1.59 6.66 -5.57
CA TRP A 660 -0.29 6.36 -6.19
C TRP A 660 0.91 6.55 -5.24
N THR A 661 0.74 7.37 -4.19
CA THR A 661 1.84 7.67 -3.25
C THR A 661 2.02 6.63 -2.14
N ARG A 662 1.04 5.74 -1.94
CA ARG A 662 1.15 4.64 -0.96
C ARG A 662 1.91 3.43 -1.50
N ALA A 663 2.06 3.30 -2.81
CA ALA A 663 2.83 2.23 -3.45
C ALA A 663 4.36 2.34 -3.22
N PHE A 664 4.87 3.53 -2.84
CA PHE A 664 6.31 3.79 -2.69
C PHE A 664 6.79 3.96 -1.23
N ALA A 665 5.93 3.81 -0.21
CA ALA A 665 6.22 4.29 1.15
C ALA A 665 6.30 3.23 2.29
N ALA A 666 6.21 1.92 2.03
CA ALA A 666 6.40 0.88 3.05
C ALA A 666 7.75 0.16 2.89
N PRO A 667 8.42 -0.31 3.96
CA PRO A 667 9.76 -0.91 3.88
C PRO A 667 9.78 -2.38 3.41
N LEU A 668 8.78 -2.83 2.66
CA LEU A 668 8.64 -4.21 2.22
C LEU A 668 9.05 -4.59 0.78
N PRO A 669 9.32 -3.72 -0.22
CA PRO A 669 9.20 -4.17 -1.60
C PRO A 669 10.52 -4.62 -2.21
N MET A 670 11.43 -5.26 -1.48
CA MET A 670 12.70 -5.66 -2.12
C MET A 670 13.41 -6.87 -1.54
N VAL A 671 13.29 -7.13 -0.22
CA VAL A 671 13.42 -8.51 0.28
C VAL A 671 12.30 -9.35 -0.32
N ALA A 672 11.09 -8.77 -0.45
CA ALA A 672 10.05 -9.32 -1.29
C ALA A 672 10.58 -9.49 -2.71
N VAL A 673 11.12 -8.50 -3.43
CA VAL A 673 11.53 -8.66 -4.85
C VAL A 673 12.65 -9.69 -5.10
N LEU A 674 13.51 -10.01 -4.13
CA LEU A 674 14.61 -10.98 -4.32
C LEU A 674 14.29 -12.36 -3.72
N LEU A 675 13.47 -12.43 -2.66
CA LEU A 675 12.83 -13.69 -2.24
C LEU A 675 11.74 -14.08 -3.25
N ILE A 676 11.06 -13.10 -3.86
CA ILE A 676 10.25 -13.18 -5.09
C ILE A 676 11.18 -13.43 -6.27
N GLY A 677 12.42 -12.98 -6.34
CA GLY A 677 13.35 -13.41 -7.40
C GLY A 677 13.62 -14.93 -7.38
N VAL A 678 13.66 -15.53 -6.18
CA VAL A 678 13.82 -16.99 -5.97
C VAL A 678 12.46 -17.72 -5.91
N LEU A 679 11.39 -17.05 -5.47
CA LEU A 679 9.99 -17.50 -5.49
C LEU A 679 9.26 -17.14 -6.80
N VAL A 680 9.88 -16.49 -7.79
CA VAL A 680 9.34 -16.20 -9.15
C VAL A 680 9.61 -17.36 -10.08
N LEU A 681 10.29 -18.38 -9.57
CA LEU A 681 10.03 -19.76 -9.99
C LEU A 681 8.62 -20.24 -9.55
N SER A 682 7.84 -19.42 -8.83
CA SER A 682 6.38 -19.53 -8.63
C SER A 682 5.70 -18.18 -8.94
N GLY A 683 5.09 -18.07 -10.13
CA GLY A 683 4.58 -16.82 -10.71
C GLY A 683 3.75 -15.92 -9.79
N CYS A 684 3.96 -14.60 -9.87
CA CYS A 684 3.16 -13.59 -9.17
C CYS A 684 1.80 -13.43 -9.88
N ASN A 685 0.70 -13.80 -9.22
CA ASN A 685 -0.65 -13.55 -9.71
C ASN A 685 -1.17 -12.19 -9.18
N LEU A 686 -1.57 -11.28 -10.07
CA LEU A 686 -2.08 -9.94 -9.75
C LEU A 686 -3.61 -9.88 -9.58
N THR A 687 -4.30 -11.03 -9.65
CA THR A 687 -5.73 -11.14 -9.31
C THR A 687 -5.99 -10.66 -7.88
N PRO A 688 -6.88 -9.68 -7.65
CA PRO A 688 -7.19 -9.22 -6.30
C PRO A 688 -7.90 -10.30 -5.48
N ALA A 689 -7.74 -10.25 -4.16
CA ALA A 689 -8.51 -11.11 -3.27
C ALA A 689 -10.00 -10.78 -3.37
N LEU A 690 -10.84 -11.80 -3.55
CA LEU A 690 -12.29 -11.64 -3.54
C LEU A 690 -12.75 -11.17 -2.16
N LYS A 691 -13.53 -10.10 -2.14
CA LYS A 691 -14.23 -9.67 -0.92
C LYS A 691 -15.42 -10.59 -0.68
N ASN A 692 -15.76 -10.78 0.59
CA ASN A 692 -16.99 -11.45 0.96
C ASN A 692 -18.20 -10.66 0.45
N ALA A 693 -19.23 -11.36 -0.02
CA ALA A 693 -20.49 -10.76 -0.45
C ALA A 693 -21.20 -10.10 0.75
N ASP A 694 -21.85 -8.96 0.52
CA ASP A 694 -22.54 -8.19 1.56
C ASP A 694 -24.00 -8.66 1.71
N VAL A 695 -24.17 -9.97 1.91
CA VAL A 695 -25.49 -10.60 2.09
C VAL A 695 -25.53 -11.34 3.42
N VAL A 696 -26.42 -10.87 4.30
CA VAL A 696 -26.69 -11.51 5.59
C VAL A 696 -27.57 -12.74 5.35
N VAL A 697 -26.97 -13.93 5.42
CA VAL A 697 -27.71 -15.19 5.41
C VAL A 697 -28.15 -15.50 6.85
N PRO A 698 -29.46 -15.68 7.12
CA PRO A 698 -29.93 -16.01 8.46
C PRO A 698 -29.42 -17.39 8.89
N ALA A 699 -29.00 -17.53 10.15
CA ALA A 699 -28.49 -18.81 10.67
C ALA A 699 -29.58 -19.90 10.74
N GLN A 700 -30.84 -19.51 10.91
CA GLN A 700 -32.01 -20.38 10.98
C GLN A 700 -33.18 -19.72 10.25
N TRP A 701 -34.09 -20.53 9.70
CA TRP A 701 -35.33 -20.05 9.11
C TRP A 701 -36.34 -19.67 10.20
N ALA A 702 -37.07 -18.58 10.02
CA ALA A 702 -37.97 -18.02 11.03
C ALA A 702 -39.06 -18.98 11.53
N GLU A 703 -39.45 -19.99 10.73
CA GLU A 703 -40.52 -20.95 11.07
C GLU A 703 -40.02 -22.38 11.33
N GLY A 704 -38.73 -22.60 11.57
CA GLY A 704 -38.15 -23.95 11.70
C GLY A 704 -37.59 -24.28 13.09
N THR A 705 -38.40 -24.81 14.01
CA THR A 705 -37.90 -25.53 15.20
C THR A 705 -37.47 -26.96 14.80
N GLY A 706 -36.45 -27.06 13.95
CA GLY A 706 -35.94 -28.36 13.47
C GLY A 706 -34.46 -28.56 13.78
N SER A 707 -34.14 -29.79 14.21
CA SER A 707 -32.80 -30.25 14.55
C SER A 707 -31.82 -30.12 13.37
N ALA A 708 -30.60 -29.64 13.65
CA ALA A 708 -29.51 -29.40 12.71
C ALA A 708 -28.94 -30.65 11.99
N ALA A 709 -29.63 -31.79 12.06
CA ALA A 709 -29.16 -33.10 11.61
C ALA A 709 -29.88 -33.67 10.37
N ALA A 710 -30.84 -32.97 9.77
CA ALA A 710 -31.55 -33.48 8.59
C ALA A 710 -30.63 -33.53 7.35
N GLN A 711 -30.47 -34.72 6.77
CA GLN A 711 -29.68 -34.92 5.53
C GLN A 711 -30.51 -34.59 4.29
N PRO A 712 -29.90 -34.06 3.22
CA PRO A 712 -30.59 -33.77 1.97
C PRO A 712 -31.09 -35.07 1.33
N VAL A 713 -32.35 -35.07 0.89
CA VAL A 713 -32.96 -36.20 0.19
C VAL A 713 -32.37 -36.30 -1.22
N ALA A 714 -31.88 -37.48 -1.57
CA ALA A 714 -31.36 -37.78 -2.90
C ALA A 714 -32.47 -37.76 -3.96
N ARG A 715 -32.13 -37.40 -5.22
CA ARG A 715 -33.09 -37.30 -6.33
C ARG A 715 -33.92 -38.58 -6.52
N HIS A 716 -33.25 -39.73 -6.45
CA HIS A 716 -33.86 -41.03 -6.65
C HIS A 716 -34.82 -41.41 -5.49
N ALA A 717 -34.56 -40.90 -4.29
CA ALA A 717 -35.42 -41.08 -3.12
C ALA A 717 -36.59 -40.07 -3.06
N PHE A 718 -36.43 -38.90 -3.69
CA PHE A 718 -37.48 -37.87 -3.76
C PHE A 718 -38.64 -38.27 -4.69
N VAL A 719 -38.33 -38.80 -5.89
CA VAL A 719 -39.35 -39.23 -6.86
C VAL A 719 -39.76 -40.67 -6.56
N ARG A 720 -40.98 -40.87 -6.04
CA ARG A 720 -41.53 -42.18 -5.65
C ARG A 720 -42.28 -42.90 -6.78
N ASP A 721 -42.65 -42.15 -7.81
CA ASP A 721 -43.44 -42.63 -8.93
C ASP A 721 -42.53 -43.11 -10.07
N GLU A 722 -42.71 -44.37 -10.49
CA GLU A 722 -41.88 -44.98 -11.52
C GLU A 722 -42.14 -44.38 -12.90
N GLU A 723 -43.38 -43.98 -13.18
CA GLU A 723 -43.75 -43.34 -14.44
C GLU A 723 -43.10 -41.96 -14.55
N LEU A 724 -43.16 -41.16 -13.48
CA LEU A 724 -42.46 -39.88 -13.39
C LEU A 724 -40.94 -40.06 -13.48
N ARG A 725 -40.38 -41.10 -12.86
CA ARG A 725 -38.95 -41.41 -12.95
C ARG A 725 -38.52 -41.71 -14.38
N GLY A 726 -39.32 -42.48 -15.12
CA GLY A 726 -39.10 -42.78 -16.54
C GLY A 726 -39.19 -41.54 -17.43
N LEU A 727 -40.15 -40.65 -17.18
CA LEU A 727 -40.27 -39.37 -17.90
C LEU A 727 -39.07 -38.46 -17.64
N ILE A 728 -38.63 -38.34 -16.38
CA ILE A 728 -37.45 -37.55 -16.03
C ILE A 728 -36.20 -38.14 -16.68
N ALA A 729 -36.03 -39.46 -16.66
CA ALA A 729 -34.89 -40.12 -17.32
C ALA A 729 -34.88 -39.83 -18.83
N SER A 730 -36.04 -39.89 -19.48
CA SER A 730 -36.20 -39.56 -20.89
C SER A 730 -35.91 -38.08 -21.18
N ALA A 731 -36.44 -37.17 -20.35
CA ALA A 731 -36.20 -35.73 -20.48
C ALA A 731 -34.72 -35.38 -20.38
N LEU A 732 -34.00 -35.98 -19.43
CA LEU A 732 -32.56 -35.77 -19.25
C LEU A 732 -31.72 -36.23 -20.46
N LEU A 733 -32.22 -37.15 -21.28
CA LEU A 733 -31.53 -37.66 -22.48
C LEU A 733 -31.95 -36.90 -23.76
N GLN A 734 -33.22 -36.52 -23.87
CA GLN A 734 -33.81 -36.06 -25.13
C GLN A 734 -34.09 -34.55 -25.18
N ASN A 735 -34.25 -33.87 -24.04
CA ASN A 735 -34.60 -32.45 -24.00
C ASN A 735 -33.57 -31.58 -24.76
N ARG A 736 -34.08 -30.67 -25.60
CA ARG A 736 -33.25 -29.86 -26.51
C ARG A 736 -32.56 -28.70 -25.80
N ASP A 737 -33.19 -28.07 -24.81
CA ASP A 737 -32.57 -26.99 -24.04
C ASP A 737 -31.39 -27.52 -23.22
N LEU A 738 -31.54 -28.68 -22.60
CA LEU A 738 -30.44 -29.33 -21.87
C LEU A 738 -29.26 -29.66 -22.80
N ARG A 739 -29.53 -30.06 -24.05
CA ARG A 739 -28.47 -30.26 -25.07
C ARG A 739 -27.76 -28.96 -25.44
N VAL A 740 -28.46 -27.82 -25.48
CA VAL A 740 -27.84 -26.50 -25.68
C VAL A 740 -26.91 -26.16 -24.52
N TYR A 741 -27.35 -26.35 -23.27
CA TYR A 741 -26.48 -26.14 -22.10
C TYR A 741 -25.27 -27.09 -22.10
N ALA A 742 -25.45 -28.35 -22.51
CA ALA A 742 -24.35 -29.30 -22.63
C ALA A 742 -23.36 -28.93 -23.75
N ALA A 743 -23.85 -28.39 -24.87
CA ALA A 743 -23.01 -27.85 -25.93
C ALA A 743 -22.23 -26.62 -25.47
N LYS A 744 -22.87 -25.66 -24.79
CA LYS A 744 -22.21 -24.48 -24.21
C LYS A 744 -21.14 -24.85 -23.17
N ALA A 745 -21.40 -25.85 -22.34
CA ALA A 745 -20.40 -26.35 -21.39
C ALA A 745 -19.18 -26.97 -22.11
N ARG A 746 -19.39 -27.74 -23.19
CA ARG A 746 -18.31 -28.28 -24.01
C ARG A 746 -17.54 -27.19 -24.76
N GLU A 747 -18.24 -26.20 -25.31
CA GLU A 747 -17.66 -25.01 -25.95
C GLU A 747 -16.76 -24.25 -24.98
N ALA A 748 -17.27 -23.91 -23.79
CA ALA A 748 -16.49 -23.20 -22.77
C ALA A 748 -15.25 -23.99 -22.33
N ARG A 749 -15.35 -25.33 -22.23
CA ARG A 749 -14.21 -26.21 -21.95
C ARG A 749 -13.18 -26.21 -23.10
N ALA A 750 -13.64 -26.16 -24.35
CA ALA A 750 -12.75 -26.05 -25.51
C ALA A 750 -12.04 -24.68 -25.57
N VAL A 751 -12.76 -23.59 -25.27
CA VAL A 751 -12.18 -22.24 -25.13
C VAL A 751 -11.12 -22.22 -24.03
N TYR A 752 -11.43 -22.79 -22.86
CA TYR A 752 -10.43 -22.95 -21.79
C TYR A 752 -9.20 -23.75 -22.25
N GLY A 753 -9.39 -24.84 -22.99
CA GLY A 753 -8.29 -25.60 -23.59
C GLY A 753 -7.40 -24.76 -24.51
N GLY A 754 -8.01 -23.93 -25.36
CA GLY A 754 -7.31 -23.01 -26.26
C GLY A 754 -6.62 -21.85 -25.55
N THR A 755 -7.19 -21.30 -24.49
CA THR A 755 -6.50 -20.27 -23.68
C THR A 755 -5.35 -20.89 -22.89
N ARG A 756 -5.53 -22.12 -22.37
CA ARG A 756 -4.50 -22.85 -21.62
C ARG A 756 -3.30 -23.20 -22.49
N SER A 757 -3.46 -23.42 -23.80
CA SER A 757 -2.31 -23.68 -24.67
C SER A 757 -1.35 -22.50 -24.76
N SER A 758 -1.82 -21.26 -24.55
CA SER A 758 -0.96 -20.07 -24.52
C SER A 758 0.06 -20.05 -23.37
N LEU A 759 -0.09 -20.94 -22.37
CA LEU A 759 0.94 -21.14 -21.34
C LEU A 759 2.20 -21.82 -21.91
N PHE A 760 2.10 -22.47 -23.06
CA PHE A 760 3.19 -23.21 -23.67
C PHE A 760 3.64 -22.49 -24.95
N PRO A 761 4.94 -22.54 -25.29
CA PRO A 761 5.42 -21.95 -26.53
C PRO A 761 4.88 -22.71 -27.75
N GLU A 762 4.37 -21.97 -28.73
CA GLU A 762 4.06 -22.52 -30.04
C GLU A 762 5.37 -22.75 -30.80
N ILE A 763 5.56 -23.97 -31.30
CA ILE A 763 6.72 -24.35 -32.12
C ILE A 763 6.24 -24.48 -33.55
N GLY A 764 6.61 -23.51 -34.38
CA GLY A 764 6.23 -23.43 -35.78
C GLY A 764 7.41 -23.57 -36.73
N LEU A 765 7.09 -23.84 -38.00
CA LEU A 765 8.02 -23.72 -39.13
C LEU A 765 7.55 -22.55 -39.99
N ALA A 766 8.38 -21.52 -40.11
CA ALA A 766 8.10 -20.35 -40.92
C ALA A 766 9.10 -20.26 -42.08
N GLY A 767 8.57 -20.06 -43.29
CA GLY A 767 9.35 -19.74 -44.48
C GLY A 767 9.04 -18.31 -44.92
N SER A 768 10.07 -17.49 -45.15
CA SER A 768 9.90 -16.14 -45.69
C SER A 768 10.88 -15.87 -46.83
N VAL A 769 10.42 -15.07 -47.79
CA VAL A 769 11.23 -14.59 -48.91
C VAL A 769 11.08 -13.07 -48.95
N GLY A 770 12.18 -12.36 -48.72
CA GLY A 770 12.23 -10.90 -48.80
C GLY A 770 13.12 -10.47 -49.95
N ARG A 771 12.62 -9.61 -50.84
CA ARG A 771 13.43 -8.97 -51.88
C ARG A 771 13.31 -7.46 -51.74
N GLY A 772 14.41 -6.78 -51.49
CA GLY A 772 14.43 -5.34 -51.23
C GLY A 772 15.65 -4.67 -51.82
N ASN A 773 15.51 -3.42 -52.25
CA ASN A 773 16.62 -2.59 -52.70
C ASN A 773 17.14 -1.79 -51.51
N VAL A 774 18.40 -2.00 -51.10
CA VAL A 774 19.03 -1.26 -50.01
C VAL A 774 20.09 -0.32 -50.60
N THR A 775 19.89 0.99 -50.44
CA THR A 775 20.88 2.02 -50.74
C THR A 775 21.81 2.20 -49.54
N THR A 776 23.11 2.01 -49.73
CA THR A 776 24.14 2.01 -48.68
C THR A 776 24.32 3.34 -47.95
N SER A 777 24.31 3.32 -46.61
CA SER A 777 25.41 3.84 -45.76
C SER A 777 25.21 3.51 -44.27
N LEU A 778 26.36 3.25 -43.61
CA LEU A 778 26.68 3.02 -42.18
C LEU A 778 26.93 1.58 -41.74
N SER A 779 28.23 1.26 -41.67
CA SER A 779 28.79 0.10 -40.98
C SER A 779 29.06 0.44 -39.50
N PRO A 780 29.06 -0.54 -38.57
CA PRO A 780 29.27 -0.33 -37.12
C PRO A 780 30.61 0.32 -36.73
N ASP A 781 31.60 0.30 -37.62
CA ASP A 781 32.95 0.82 -37.38
C ASP A 781 33.18 2.27 -37.87
N GLY A 782 32.16 2.95 -38.40
CA GLY A 782 32.24 4.38 -38.75
C GLY A 782 33.16 4.76 -39.92
N ILE A 783 33.67 3.79 -40.70
CA ILE A 783 34.48 4.05 -41.90
C ILE A 783 33.57 4.20 -43.13
N VAL A 784 33.62 5.36 -43.79
CA VAL A 784 33.01 5.59 -45.11
C VAL A 784 34.02 5.23 -46.19
N THR A 785 33.89 4.06 -46.82
CA THR A 785 34.59 3.76 -48.07
C THR A 785 33.75 4.27 -49.24
N ASN A 786 34.12 5.41 -49.81
CA ASN A 786 33.57 5.86 -51.10
C ASN A 786 34.09 4.96 -52.22
N ASN A 787 33.25 4.04 -52.73
CA ASN A 787 32.94 4.01 -54.15
C ASN A 787 31.81 3.03 -54.48
N GLN A 788 30.87 3.52 -55.30
CA GLN A 788 29.72 2.86 -55.91
C GLN A 788 28.42 2.80 -55.09
N ALA A 789 27.62 3.85 -55.25
CA ALA A 789 26.18 3.80 -55.12
C ALA A 789 25.60 2.89 -56.23
N VAL A 790 25.58 1.58 -55.98
CA VAL A 790 24.70 0.65 -56.68
C VAL A 790 23.69 0.17 -55.64
N GLY A 791 22.41 0.52 -55.83
CA GLY A 791 21.35 -0.08 -55.04
C GLY A 791 21.44 -1.60 -55.18
N SER A 792 21.81 -2.28 -54.09
CA SER A 792 21.92 -3.73 -54.07
C SER A 792 20.52 -4.29 -53.85
N VAL A 793 19.98 -4.96 -54.86
CA VAL A 793 18.76 -5.76 -54.70
C VAL A 793 19.15 -7.07 -54.03
N GLY A 794 19.03 -7.09 -52.70
CA GLY A 794 19.20 -8.30 -51.91
C GLY A 794 17.92 -9.13 -51.94
N THR A 795 18.06 -10.42 -52.24
CA THR A 795 16.99 -11.41 -52.03
C THR A 795 17.43 -12.27 -50.85
N THR A 796 16.54 -12.49 -49.89
CA THR A 796 16.82 -13.30 -48.70
C THR A 796 15.73 -14.35 -48.57
N TYR A 797 16.13 -15.62 -48.59
CA TYR A 797 15.31 -16.78 -48.28
C TYR A 797 15.61 -17.20 -46.84
N ALA A 798 14.58 -17.31 -46.01
CA ALA A 798 14.68 -17.82 -44.65
C ALA A 798 13.71 -18.99 -44.46
N VAL A 799 14.19 -20.10 -43.92
CA VAL A 799 13.33 -21.17 -43.40
C VAL A 799 13.78 -21.44 -41.99
N GLN A 800 12.93 -21.16 -41.01
CA GLN A 800 13.25 -21.19 -39.60
C GLN A 800 12.19 -21.95 -38.83
N ALA A 801 12.63 -22.86 -37.96
CA ALA A 801 11.79 -23.58 -37.03
C ALA A 801 12.07 -23.08 -35.61
N GLY A 802 11.02 -22.92 -34.81
CA GLY A 802 11.17 -22.55 -33.41
C GLY A 802 10.00 -21.77 -32.86
N ILE A 803 10.28 -21.01 -31.81
CA ILE A 803 9.31 -20.28 -31.02
C ILE A 803 9.38 -18.81 -31.42
N THR A 804 8.24 -18.20 -31.72
CA THR A 804 8.15 -16.79 -32.09
C THR A 804 7.29 -16.02 -31.10
N ALA A 805 7.87 -14.98 -30.48
CA ALA A 805 7.17 -14.06 -29.58
C ALA A 805 6.40 -14.74 -28.43
N TYR A 806 6.90 -15.85 -27.89
CA TYR A 806 6.28 -16.51 -26.74
C TYR A 806 6.37 -15.63 -25.50
N GLU A 807 5.23 -15.33 -24.89
CA GLU A 807 5.15 -14.51 -23.68
C GLU A 807 5.59 -15.33 -22.47
N LEU A 808 6.69 -14.91 -21.84
CA LEU A 808 7.13 -15.43 -20.56
C LEU A 808 6.32 -14.76 -19.45
N ASP A 809 5.35 -15.49 -18.92
CA ASP A 809 4.34 -14.95 -18.01
C ASP A 809 4.83 -14.78 -16.56
N PHE A 810 5.65 -13.76 -16.33
CA PHE A 810 6.18 -13.44 -14.99
C PHE A 810 5.16 -12.77 -14.05
N PHE A 811 4.20 -12.02 -14.62
CA PHE A 811 3.24 -11.20 -13.88
C PHE A 811 1.81 -11.78 -13.89
N GLY A 812 1.65 -13.02 -14.39
CA GLY A 812 0.39 -13.75 -14.37
C GLY A 812 -0.66 -13.22 -15.33
N HIS A 813 -0.28 -12.58 -16.44
CA HIS A 813 -1.19 -12.12 -17.48
C HIS A 813 -1.89 -13.29 -18.19
N VAL A 814 -1.11 -14.29 -18.64
CA VAL A 814 -1.62 -15.49 -19.31
C VAL A 814 -2.30 -16.41 -18.29
N ASP A 815 -1.71 -16.62 -17.12
CA ASP A 815 -2.29 -17.41 -16.03
C ASP A 815 -3.64 -16.84 -15.56
N ALA A 816 -3.76 -15.53 -15.37
CA ALA A 816 -5.04 -14.90 -15.03
C ALA A 816 -6.07 -15.05 -16.16
N SER A 817 -5.65 -14.97 -17.41
CA SER A 817 -6.53 -15.23 -18.58
C SER A 817 -7.00 -16.69 -18.63
N VAL A 818 -6.13 -17.64 -18.31
CA VAL A 818 -6.46 -19.07 -18.19
C VAL A 818 -7.42 -19.33 -17.03
N LYS A 819 -7.18 -18.71 -15.87
CA LYS A 819 -8.09 -18.78 -14.71
C LYS A 819 -9.46 -18.18 -15.01
N GLN A 820 -9.51 -17.06 -15.73
CA GLN A 820 -10.76 -16.47 -16.21
C GLN A 820 -11.53 -17.43 -17.11
N ALA A 821 -10.88 -18.01 -18.13
CA ALA A 821 -11.52 -18.98 -19.02
C ALA A 821 -11.93 -20.27 -18.29
N GLY A 822 -11.13 -20.73 -17.32
CA GLY A 822 -11.43 -21.90 -16.49
C GLY A 822 -12.65 -21.68 -15.59
N ALA A 823 -12.72 -20.53 -14.92
CA ALA A 823 -13.88 -20.15 -14.10
C ALA A 823 -15.15 -19.97 -14.96
N GLN A 824 -15.02 -19.45 -16.19
CA GLN A 824 -16.14 -19.37 -17.13
C GLN A 824 -16.61 -20.77 -17.59
N ALA A 825 -15.68 -21.71 -17.79
CA ALA A 825 -16.01 -23.11 -18.09
C ALA A 825 -16.71 -23.80 -16.91
N LEU A 826 -16.22 -23.56 -15.68
CA LEU A 826 -16.87 -24.01 -14.44
C LEU A 826 -18.28 -23.43 -14.31
N ALA A 827 -18.47 -22.12 -14.56
CA ALA A 827 -19.78 -21.48 -14.53
C ALA A 827 -20.75 -22.14 -15.53
N SER A 828 -20.30 -22.40 -16.76
CA SER A 828 -21.09 -23.06 -17.80
C SER A 828 -21.44 -24.50 -17.44
N GLU A 829 -20.53 -25.21 -16.76
CA GLU A 829 -20.81 -26.55 -16.22
C GLU A 829 -21.85 -26.50 -15.09
N ARG A 830 -21.78 -25.51 -14.20
CA ARG A 830 -22.78 -25.30 -13.14
C ARG A 830 -24.14 -24.87 -13.67
N ASP A 831 -24.17 -24.09 -14.75
CA ASP A 831 -25.40 -23.75 -15.47
C ASP A 831 -26.09 -24.99 -16.04
N LEU A 832 -25.32 -25.95 -16.59
CA LEU A 832 -25.87 -27.23 -17.03
C LEU A 832 -26.54 -28.00 -15.87
N TRP A 833 -25.92 -28.00 -14.69
CA TRP A 833 -26.52 -28.61 -13.50
C TRP A 833 -27.76 -27.87 -13.01
N ALA A 834 -27.77 -26.54 -13.07
CA ALA A 834 -28.94 -25.73 -12.75
C ALA A 834 -30.09 -26.01 -13.72
N ALA A 835 -29.80 -26.08 -15.02
CA ALA A 835 -30.76 -26.45 -16.06
C ALA A 835 -31.30 -27.88 -15.83
N ARG A 836 -30.43 -28.82 -15.46
CA ARG A 836 -30.82 -30.19 -15.11
C ARG A 836 -31.81 -30.22 -13.94
N MET A 837 -31.50 -29.49 -12.87
CA MET A 837 -32.37 -29.38 -11.69
C MET A 837 -33.71 -28.72 -12.04
N ASN A 838 -33.68 -27.65 -12.85
CA ASN A 838 -34.89 -26.96 -13.29
C ASN A 838 -35.78 -27.85 -14.15
N LEU A 839 -35.21 -28.58 -15.11
CA LEU A 839 -35.93 -29.52 -15.97
C LEU A 839 -36.60 -30.63 -15.15
N VAL A 840 -35.91 -31.20 -14.16
CA VAL A 840 -36.51 -32.20 -13.25
C VAL A 840 -37.72 -31.63 -12.53
N GLY A 841 -37.62 -30.39 -12.05
CA GLY A 841 -38.72 -29.69 -11.40
C GLY A 841 -39.88 -29.37 -12.33
N GLU A 842 -39.61 -28.90 -13.55
CA GLU A 842 -40.63 -28.57 -14.55
C GLU A 842 -41.37 -29.81 -15.03
N VAL A 843 -40.67 -30.92 -15.30
CA VAL A 843 -41.29 -32.21 -15.65
C VAL A 843 -42.17 -32.71 -14.50
N SER A 844 -41.68 -32.59 -13.25
CA SER A 844 -42.46 -33.00 -12.07
C SER A 844 -43.73 -32.15 -11.92
N ASN A 845 -43.63 -30.82 -12.05
CA ASN A 845 -44.77 -29.93 -11.97
C ASN A 845 -45.77 -30.19 -13.11
N ALA A 846 -45.31 -30.32 -14.36
CA ALA A 846 -46.18 -30.62 -15.50
C ALA A 846 -46.89 -31.97 -15.36
N TYR A 847 -46.20 -33.00 -14.85
CA TYR A 847 -46.80 -34.31 -14.58
C TYR A 847 -47.85 -34.25 -13.46
N LEU A 848 -47.57 -33.50 -12.37
CA LEU A 848 -48.52 -33.32 -11.28
C LEU A 848 -49.75 -32.53 -11.72
N THR A 849 -49.58 -31.48 -12.53
CA THR A 849 -50.69 -30.72 -13.13
C THR A 849 -51.54 -31.63 -14.03
N LEU A 850 -50.92 -32.42 -14.91
CA LEU A 850 -51.64 -33.38 -15.75
C LEU A 850 -52.48 -34.37 -14.92
N ARG A 851 -51.94 -34.91 -13.82
CA ARG A 851 -52.67 -35.83 -12.93
C ARG A 851 -53.84 -35.14 -12.23
N ALA A 852 -53.65 -33.91 -11.78
CA ALA A 852 -54.72 -33.11 -11.16
C ALA A 852 -55.81 -32.74 -12.17
N ASP A 853 -55.46 -32.30 -13.38
CA ASP A 853 -56.41 -31.92 -14.42
C ASP A 853 -57.18 -33.14 -14.96
N ARG A 854 -56.58 -34.34 -14.94
CA ARG A 854 -57.32 -35.59 -15.17
C ARG A 854 -58.32 -35.91 -14.06
N ALA A 855 -57.97 -35.64 -12.81
CA ALA A 855 -58.91 -35.79 -11.70
C ALA A 855 -60.06 -34.77 -11.81
N LEU A 856 -59.78 -33.55 -12.28
CA LEU A 856 -60.78 -32.54 -12.58
C LEU A 856 -61.68 -32.93 -13.76
N LEU A 857 -61.11 -33.51 -14.82
CA LEU A 857 -61.88 -34.05 -15.94
C LEU A 857 -62.80 -35.20 -15.48
N ALA A 858 -62.28 -36.16 -14.72
CA ALA A 858 -63.09 -37.25 -14.17
C ALA A 858 -64.21 -36.73 -13.25
N LEU A 859 -63.94 -35.68 -12.45
CA LEU A 859 -64.95 -35.02 -11.63
C LEU A 859 -66.02 -34.32 -12.48
N ALA A 860 -65.63 -33.63 -13.57
CA ALA A 860 -66.55 -32.97 -14.49
C ALA A 860 -67.39 -33.98 -15.31
N GLU A 861 -66.82 -35.11 -15.71
CA GLU A 861 -67.55 -36.21 -16.35
C GLU A 861 -68.58 -36.82 -15.40
N SER A 862 -68.22 -37.01 -14.12
CA SER A 862 -69.15 -37.48 -13.09
C SER A 862 -70.28 -36.48 -12.81
N ASP A 863 -70.01 -35.17 -12.84
CA ASP A 863 -71.05 -34.15 -12.69
C ASP A 863 -71.96 -34.15 -13.92
N LEU A 864 -71.42 -34.14 -15.14
CA LEU A 864 -72.21 -34.20 -16.37
C LEU A 864 -73.11 -35.44 -16.42
N ALA A 865 -72.61 -36.61 -16.05
CA ALA A 865 -73.43 -37.82 -15.94
C ALA A 865 -74.57 -37.63 -14.93
N SER A 866 -74.28 -37.07 -13.76
CA SER A 866 -75.28 -36.80 -12.72
C SER A 866 -76.34 -35.78 -13.15
N GLN A 867 -75.95 -34.69 -13.81
CA GLN A 867 -76.86 -33.67 -14.33
C GLN A 867 -77.70 -34.20 -15.50
N SER A 868 -77.12 -35.04 -16.36
CA SER A 868 -77.80 -35.66 -17.51
C SER A 868 -78.87 -36.65 -17.07
N ASP A 869 -78.54 -37.50 -16.09
CA ASP A 869 -79.51 -38.42 -15.49
C ASP A 869 -80.65 -37.66 -14.82
N SER A 870 -80.33 -36.58 -14.11
CA SER A 870 -81.33 -35.76 -13.42
C SER A 870 -82.24 -35.00 -14.40
N THR A 871 -81.70 -34.50 -15.51
CA THR A 871 -82.47 -33.88 -16.60
C THR A 871 -83.40 -34.90 -17.27
N ARG A 872 -82.95 -36.15 -17.45
CA ARG A 872 -83.79 -37.24 -17.97
C ARG A 872 -84.99 -37.53 -17.05
N VAL A 873 -84.78 -37.47 -15.73
CA VAL A 873 -85.88 -37.58 -14.75
C VAL A 873 -86.85 -36.41 -14.88
N MET A 874 -86.35 -35.17 -15.01
CA MET A 874 -87.21 -33.98 -15.20
C MET A 874 -88.01 -34.02 -16.51
N GLN A 875 -87.40 -34.47 -17.62
CA GLN A 875 -88.10 -34.66 -18.89
C GLN A 875 -89.22 -35.69 -18.79
N ARG A 876 -88.97 -36.83 -18.12
CA ARG A 876 -90.02 -37.83 -17.84
C ARG A 876 -91.12 -37.25 -16.96
N ALA A 877 -90.76 -36.53 -15.89
CA ALA A 877 -91.73 -35.85 -15.03
C ALA A 877 -92.59 -34.85 -15.83
N ARG A 878 -92.01 -34.16 -16.82
CA ARG A 878 -92.75 -33.22 -17.69
C ARG A 878 -93.79 -33.92 -18.55
N THR A 879 -93.47 -35.10 -19.12
CA THR A 879 -94.41 -35.87 -19.95
C THR A 879 -95.65 -36.34 -19.19
N VAL A 880 -95.54 -36.51 -17.86
CA VAL A 880 -96.66 -36.87 -16.97
C VAL A 880 -97.25 -35.66 -16.22
N GLY A 881 -96.88 -34.43 -16.59
CA GLY A 881 -97.42 -33.19 -16.01
C GLY A 881 -96.86 -32.80 -14.62
N GLY A 882 -95.82 -33.47 -14.13
CA GLY A 882 -95.26 -33.29 -12.78
C GLY A 882 -94.21 -32.17 -12.62
N THR A 883 -93.84 -31.46 -13.69
CA THR A 883 -92.91 -30.30 -13.63
C THR A 883 -93.18 -29.32 -14.77
N SER A 884 -92.68 -28.08 -14.66
CA SER A 884 -92.85 -27.01 -15.66
C SER A 884 -91.78 -27.06 -16.77
N ASP A 885 -92.07 -26.48 -17.94
CA ASP A 885 -91.06 -26.33 -19.01
C ASP A 885 -89.85 -25.50 -18.56
N LEU A 886 -90.08 -24.50 -17.70
CA LEU A 886 -89.02 -23.70 -17.11
C LEU A 886 -88.02 -24.56 -16.31
N ASN A 887 -88.50 -25.55 -15.57
CA ASN A 887 -87.63 -26.42 -14.78
C ASN A 887 -86.80 -27.36 -15.67
N VAL A 888 -87.38 -27.85 -16.77
CA VAL A 888 -86.65 -28.64 -17.78
C VAL A 888 -85.55 -27.79 -18.42
N LEU A 889 -85.86 -26.57 -18.88
CA LEU A 889 -84.87 -25.65 -19.47
C LEU A 889 -83.75 -25.27 -18.48
N ARG A 890 -84.08 -25.05 -17.19
CA ARG A 890 -83.09 -24.83 -16.13
C ARG A 890 -82.17 -26.05 -15.94
N SER A 891 -82.73 -27.27 -15.93
CA SER A 891 -81.91 -28.49 -15.83
C SER A 891 -81.01 -28.70 -17.06
N GLN A 892 -81.49 -28.40 -18.27
CA GLN A 892 -80.69 -28.43 -19.49
C GLN A 892 -79.54 -27.42 -19.44
N SER A 893 -79.77 -26.21 -18.92
CA SER A 893 -78.70 -25.22 -18.71
C SER A 893 -77.59 -25.75 -17.78
N LEU A 894 -77.94 -26.53 -16.75
CA LEU A 894 -76.95 -27.15 -15.86
C LEU A 894 -76.13 -28.24 -16.57
N VAL A 895 -76.75 -29.04 -17.44
CA VAL A 895 -76.05 -30.02 -18.29
C VAL A 895 -75.07 -29.31 -19.22
N GLU A 896 -75.49 -28.25 -19.89
CA GLU A 896 -74.59 -27.49 -20.78
C GLU A 896 -73.45 -26.83 -20.01
N ARG A 897 -73.69 -26.34 -18.78
CA ARG A 897 -72.62 -25.84 -17.92
C ARG A 897 -71.59 -26.93 -17.58
N ALA A 898 -72.04 -28.12 -17.21
CA ALA A 898 -71.16 -29.26 -16.93
C ALA A 898 -70.40 -29.72 -18.19
N ASN A 899 -71.05 -29.66 -19.35
CA ASN A 899 -70.46 -29.96 -20.66
C ASN A 899 -69.34 -28.97 -21.00
N VAL A 900 -69.55 -27.66 -20.79
CA VAL A 900 -68.51 -26.62 -20.94
C VAL A 900 -67.31 -26.90 -20.03
N GLN A 901 -67.54 -27.26 -18.77
CA GLN A 901 -66.47 -27.57 -17.83
C GLN A 901 -65.70 -28.86 -18.21
N ARG A 902 -66.39 -29.89 -18.70
CA ARG A 902 -65.73 -31.09 -19.24
C ARG A 902 -64.80 -30.74 -20.40
N GLU A 903 -65.27 -29.95 -21.37
CA GLU A 903 -64.44 -29.56 -22.51
C GLU A 903 -63.28 -28.65 -22.11
N GLU A 904 -63.46 -27.79 -21.11
CA GLU A 904 -62.38 -26.98 -20.53
C GLU A 904 -61.25 -27.88 -19.97
N PHE A 905 -61.57 -28.85 -19.11
CA PHE A 905 -60.56 -29.73 -18.55
C PHE A 905 -59.98 -30.70 -19.58
N ARG A 906 -60.78 -31.13 -20.56
CA ARG A 906 -60.28 -31.93 -21.70
C ARG A 906 -59.25 -31.16 -22.52
N MET A 907 -59.51 -29.88 -22.78
CA MET A 907 -58.56 -28.99 -23.44
C MET A 907 -57.28 -28.85 -22.61
N ARG A 908 -57.38 -28.62 -21.28
CA ARG A 908 -56.20 -28.51 -20.40
C ARG A 908 -55.36 -29.78 -20.39
N VAL A 909 -55.98 -30.96 -20.28
CA VAL A 909 -55.27 -32.26 -20.38
C VAL A 909 -54.52 -32.39 -21.71
N GLY A 910 -55.12 -31.93 -22.81
CA GLY A 910 -54.47 -31.88 -24.12
C GLY A 910 -53.26 -30.94 -24.17
N GLN A 911 -53.38 -29.75 -23.56
CA GLN A 911 -52.30 -28.77 -23.45
C GLN A 911 -51.16 -29.27 -22.55
N ASP A 912 -51.49 -29.91 -21.42
CA ASP A 912 -50.53 -30.50 -20.48
C ASP A 912 -49.73 -31.64 -21.13
N LEU A 913 -50.39 -32.53 -21.88
CA LEU A 913 -49.71 -33.59 -22.62
C LEU A 913 -48.75 -33.02 -23.67
N GLN A 914 -49.15 -31.97 -24.37
CA GLN A 914 -48.30 -31.30 -25.35
C GLN A 914 -47.10 -30.62 -24.69
N TRP A 915 -47.32 -29.94 -23.55
CA TRP A 915 -46.24 -29.32 -22.79
C TRP A 915 -45.26 -30.35 -22.23
N LEU A 916 -45.77 -31.45 -21.68
CA LEU A 916 -44.95 -32.55 -21.20
C LEU A 916 -44.13 -33.19 -22.34
N ALA A 917 -44.69 -33.32 -23.54
CA ALA A 917 -43.96 -33.81 -24.71
C ALA A 917 -42.79 -32.88 -25.10
N VAL A 918 -42.96 -31.56 -24.99
CA VAL A 918 -41.89 -30.58 -25.22
C VAL A 918 -40.78 -30.73 -24.17
N LEU A 919 -41.14 -30.81 -22.88
CA LEU A 919 -40.17 -30.96 -21.79
C LEU A 919 -39.38 -32.28 -21.88
N VAL A 920 -40.05 -33.39 -22.21
CA VAL A 920 -39.38 -34.69 -22.40
C VAL A 920 -38.56 -34.70 -23.69
N GLY A 921 -38.96 -33.94 -24.72
CA GLY A 921 -38.28 -33.88 -26.01
C GLY A 921 -38.68 -35.01 -26.98
N GLN A 922 -39.75 -35.73 -26.67
CA GLN A 922 -40.35 -36.77 -27.52
C GLN A 922 -41.85 -36.88 -27.24
N PRO A 923 -42.65 -37.45 -28.16
CA PRO A 923 -44.06 -37.71 -27.92
C PRO A 923 -44.28 -38.57 -26.67
N VAL A 924 -45.26 -38.19 -25.86
CA VAL A 924 -45.61 -38.88 -24.62
C VAL A 924 -46.91 -39.67 -24.81
N PRO A 925 -47.00 -40.94 -24.36
CA PRO A 925 -48.22 -41.71 -24.51
C PRO A 925 -49.43 -41.04 -23.83
N ALA A 926 -50.59 -41.11 -24.48
CA ALA A 926 -51.81 -40.47 -23.96
C ALA A 926 -52.28 -41.05 -22.61
N ASN A 927 -51.84 -42.24 -22.21
CA ASN A 927 -52.18 -42.85 -20.93
C ASN A 927 -51.29 -42.41 -19.76
N ILE A 928 -50.27 -41.57 -19.98
CA ILE A 928 -49.32 -41.18 -18.93
C ILE A 928 -50.01 -40.45 -17.77
N GLY A 929 -49.82 -40.91 -16.53
CA GLY A 929 -50.45 -40.34 -15.33
C GLY A 929 -51.79 -40.99 -14.95
N MET A 930 -52.19 -42.08 -15.61
CA MET A 930 -53.38 -42.88 -15.25
C MET A 930 -53.10 -44.00 -14.24
N GLN A 931 -51.85 -44.43 -14.07
CA GLN A 931 -51.54 -45.63 -13.27
C GLN A 931 -51.79 -45.42 -11.77
N ARG A 932 -51.56 -44.21 -11.25
CA ARG A 932 -51.83 -43.84 -9.86
C ARG A 932 -52.94 -42.80 -9.79
N PRO A 933 -54.08 -43.08 -9.11
CA PRO A 933 -55.16 -42.11 -8.97
C PRO A 933 -54.73 -40.93 -8.07
N TRP A 934 -55.20 -39.74 -8.38
CA TRP A 934 -55.10 -38.59 -7.47
C TRP A 934 -55.96 -38.87 -6.22
N PRO A 935 -55.51 -38.60 -4.97
CA PRO A 935 -54.38 -37.77 -4.55
C PRO A 935 -53.12 -38.55 -4.12
N GLU A 936 -52.87 -39.76 -4.64
CA GLU A 936 -51.70 -40.55 -4.26
C GLU A 936 -50.39 -39.79 -4.58
N ARG A 937 -49.50 -39.67 -3.58
CA ARG A 937 -48.29 -38.83 -3.65
C ARG A 937 -47.25 -39.42 -4.61
N SER A 938 -46.86 -38.66 -5.64
CA SER A 938 -45.76 -39.03 -6.55
C SER A 938 -44.36 -38.62 -6.05
N VAL A 939 -44.29 -37.69 -5.07
CA VAL A 939 -43.04 -37.17 -4.49
C VAL A 939 -43.00 -37.38 -2.98
N ALA A 940 -41.80 -37.50 -2.42
CA ALA A 940 -41.57 -37.59 -0.98
C ALA A 940 -41.62 -36.21 -0.31
N ASP A 941 -41.92 -36.19 0.99
CA ASP A 941 -41.88 -34.96 1.78
C ASP A 941 -40.43 -34.50 2.00
N VAL A 942 -40.22 -33.19 2.01
CA VAL A 942 -38.92 -32.58 2.29
C VAL A 942 -38.86 -32.24 3.80
N PRO A 943 -37.82 -32.65 4.54
CA PRO A 943 -37.73 -32.39 5.97
C PRO A 943 -37.63 -30.89 6.28
N VAL A 944 -38.39 -30.43 7.29
CA VAL A 944 -38.39 -29.06 7.80
C VAL A 944 -37.21 -28.84 8.76
N GLY A 945 -36.60 -27.66 8.78
CA GLY A 945 -35.50 -27.31 9.70
C GLY A 945 -34.08 -27.40 9.13
N LEU A 946 -33.96 -27.56 7.82
CA LEU A 946 -32.67 -27.60 7.12
C LEU A 946 -31.92 -26.25 7.23
N PRO A 947 -30.61 -26.23 7.51
CA PRO A 947 -29.87 -24.98 7.71
C PRO A 947 -29.75 -24.17 6.41
N ALA A 948 -29.75 -22.84 6.53
CA ALA A 948 -29.59 -21.92 5.40
C ALA A 948 -28.25 -22.10 4.67
N SER A 949 -27.26 -22.75 5.30
CA SER A 949 -25.99 -23.12 4.69
C SER A 949 -26.13 -24.10 3.52
N LEU A 950 -27.26 -24.79 3.37
CA LEU A 950 -27.51 -25.66 2.21
C LEU A 950 -27.67 -24.90 0.89
N LEU A 951 -28.01 -23.60 0.95
CA LEU A 951 -28.04 -22.76 -0.25
C LEU A 951 -26.68 -22.70 -0.95
N GLN A 952 -25.57 -22.90 -0.23
CA GLN A 952 -24.22 -22.94 -0.82
C GLN A 952 -24.02 -24.10 -1.82
N ARG A 953 -24.93 -25.08 -1.84
CA ARG A 953 -24.89 -26.22 -2.77
C ARG A 953 -25.70 -25.98 -4.05
N ARG A 954 -26.44 -24.87 -4.15
CA ARG A 954 -27.33 -24.60 -5.27
C ARG A 954 -26.52 -24.34 -6.55
N PRO A 955 -26.74 -25.08 -7.65
CA PRO A 955 -25.89 -24.98 -8.84
C PRO A 955 -25.90 -23.60 -9.51
N ASP A 956 -27.02 -22.88 -9.50
CA ASP A 956 -27.13 -21.52 -10.03
C ASP A 956 -26.33 -20.51 -9.21
N LEU A 957 -26.31 -20.63 -7.88
CA LEU A 957 -25.45 -19.83 -7.00
C LEU A 957 -23.97 -20.15 -7.22
N LEU A 958 -23.62 -21.42 -7.41
CA LEU A 958 -22.26 -21.82 -7.77
C LEU A 958 -21.84 -21.29 -9.14
N ALA A 959 -22.75 -21.27 -10.12
CA ALA A 959 -22.50 -20.69 -11.43
C ALA A 959 -22.29 -19.16 -11.34
N ALA A 960 -23.14 -18.47 -10.58
CA ALA A 960 -22.99 -17.03 -10.33
C ALA A 960 -21.66 -16.73 -9.63
N TYR A 961 -21.28 -17.51 -8.62
CA TYR A 961 -19.99 -17.36 -7.93
C TYR A 961 -18.80 -17.59 -8.87
N ALA A 962 -18.82 -18.65 -9.69
CA ALA A 962 -17.77 -18.91 -10.68
C ALA A 962 -17.64 -17.76 -11.71
N ARG A 963 -18.73 -17.06 -12.06
CA ARG A 963 -18.65 -15.84 -12.88
C ARG A 963 -17.99 -14.68 -12.15
N VAL A 964 -18.19 -14.55 -10.83
CA VAL A 964 -17.44 -13.58 -10.01
C VAL A 964 -15.94 -13.92 -10.03
N GLU A 965 -15.57 -15.19 -9.88
CA GLU A 965 -14.16 -15.63 -9.98
C GLU A 965 -13.57 -15.36 -11.37
N ALA A 966 -14.35 -15.57 -12.44
CA ALA A 966 -13.94 -15.26 -13.79
C ALA A 966 -13.71 -13.75 -13.98
N ALA A 967 -14.65 -12.91 -13.56
CA ALA A 967 -14.51 -11.45 -13.63
C ALA A 967 -13.34 -10.94 -12.78
N ASN A 968 -13.12 -11.52 -11.61
CA ASN A 968 -11.99 -11.21 -10.74
C ASN A 968 -10.66 -11.53 -11.41
N SER A 969 -10.56 -12.70 -12.04
CA SER A 969 -9.37 -13.11 -12.81
C SER A 969 -9.13 -12.16 -14.00
N GLY A 970 -10.19 -11.68 -14.66
CA GLY A 970 -10.10 -10.66 -15.71
C GLY A 970 -9.54 -9.31 -15.24
N VAL A 971 -9.84 -8.89 -14.00
CA VAL A 971 -9.18 -7.73 -13.37
C VAL A 971 -7.69 -7.99 -13.17
N GLY A 972 -7.30 -9.22 -12.80
CA GLY A 972 -5.90 -9.65 -12.71
C GLY A 972 -5.15 -9.52 -14.03
N ALA A 973 -5.72 -10.03 -15.12
CA ALA A 973 -5.15 -9.91 -16.46
C ALA A 973 -5.04 -8.43 -16.89
N ALA A 974 -6.08 -7.63 -16.67
CA ALA A 974 -6.06 -6.20 -17.00
C ALA A 974 -5.00 -5.42 -16.20
N LYS A 975 -4.73 -5.79 -14.95
CA LYS A 975 -3.64 -5.22 -14.14
C LYS A 975 -2.27 -5.65 -14.64
N ALA A 976 -2.12 -6.92 -15.02
CA ALA A 976 -0.85 -7.44 -15.55
C ALA A 976 -0.44 -6.73 -16.85
N ALA A 977 -1.39 -6.27 -17.67
CA ALA A 977 -1.12 -5.51 -18.88
C ALA A 977 -0.41 -4.14 -18.65
N PHE A 978 -0.34 -3.64 -17.40
CA PHE A 978 0.46 -2.44 -17.06
C PHE A 978 1.93 -2.74 -16.79
N TYR A 979 2.29 -4.01 -16.66
CA TYR A 979 3.65 -4.46 -16.35
C TYR A 979 4.42 -4.82 -17.63
N PRO A 980 5.76 -4.94 -17.56
CA PRO A 980 6.56 -5.36 -18.70
C PRO A 980 6.14 -6.74 -19.20
N THR A 981 5.93 -6.86 -20.49
CA THR A 981 5.77 -8.15 -21.18
C THR A 981 7.12 -8.61 -21.68
N PHE A 982 7.49 -9.84 -21.35
CA PHE A 982 8.74 -10.47 -21.78
C PHE A 982 8.42 -11.45 -22.89
N SER A 983 8.97 -11.24 -24.08
CA SER A 983 8.79 -12.15 -25.20
C SER A 983 10.09 -12.89 -25.51
N LEU A 984 9.98 -14.19 -25.78
CA LEU A 984 11.08 -15.03 -26.22
C LEU A 984 10.83 -15.45 -27.67
N THR A 985 11.76 -15.09 -28.55
CA THR A 985 11.86 -15.65 -29.89
C THR A 985 13.13 -16.48 -29.96
N ALA A 986 13.00 -17.77 -30.23
CA ALA A 986 14.11 -18.70 -30.36
C ALA A 986 13.88 -19.54 -31.61
N VAL A 987 14.60 -19.22 -32.67
CA VAL A 987 14.44 -19.85 -33.99
C VAL A 987 15.78 -20.36 -34.52
N ALA A 988 15.74 -21.47 -35.23
CA ALA A 988 16.90 -22.07 -35.89
C ALA A 988 16.51 -22.55 -37.28
N GLY A 989 17.40 -22.41 -38.26
CA GLY A 989 17.12 -22.83 -39.62
C GLY A 989 18.15 -22.36 -40.65
N GLY A 990 17.71 -22.19 -41.88
CA GLY A 990 18.53 -21.75 -43.00
C GLY A 990 18.27 -20.29 -43.36
N LEU A 991 19.32 -19.52 -43.61
CA LEU A 991 19.24 -18.17 -44.18
C LEU A 991 20.20 -18.08 -45.37
N SER A 992 19.70 -17.76 -46.56
CA SER A 992 20.53 -17.66 -47.76
C SER A 992 20.05 -16.57 -48.72
N SER A 993 20.96 -16.02 -49.51
CA SER A 993 20.63 -15.15 -50.65
C SER A 993 20.10 -15.93 -51.87
N GLU A 994 20.30 -17.25 -51.88
CA GLU A 994 19.86 -18.16 -52.95
C GLU A 994 19.05 -19.33 -52.36
N PHE A 995 17.93 -19.68 -53.00
CA PHE A 995 17.05 -20.76 -52.53
C PHE A 995 17.75 -22.13 -52.55
N SER A 996 18.61 -22.39 -53.55
CA SER A 996 19.35 -23.65 -53.73
C SER A 996 20.30 -23.97 -52.59
N SER A 997 20.87 -22.97 -51.92
CA SER A 997 21.84 -23.11 -50.85
C SER A 997 21.24 -22.95 -49.45
N LEU A 998 19.91 -22.82 -49.33
CA LEU A 998 19.21 -22.51 -48.09
C LEU A 998 19.45 -23.50 -46.94
N LEU A 999 19.58 -24.79 -47.25
CA LEU A 999 19.83 -25.86 -46.25
C LEU A 999 21.27 -26.37 -46.26
N SER A 1000 22.18 -25.68 -46.96
CA SER A 1000 23.60 -26.04 -46.98
C SER A 1000 24.25 -25.84 -45.60
N SER A 1001 25.31 -26.59 -45.30
CA SER A 1001 25.96 -26.54 -43.98
C SER A 1001 26.51 -25.16 -43.59
N GLY A 1002 26.84 -24.32 -44.58
CA GLY A 1002 27.35 -22.96 -44.37
C GLY A 1002 26.29 -21.90 -44.08
N ASN A 1003 25.00 -22.19 -44.34
CA ASN A 1003 23.90 -21.23 -44.26
C ASN A 1003 22.97 -21.46 -43.06
N ARG A 1004 23.46 -22.21 -42.05
CA ARG A 1004 22.74 -22.44 -40.79
C ARG A 1004 22.73 -21.16 -39.96
N SER A 1005 21.54 -20.70 -39.62
CA SER A 1005 21.30 -19.54 -38.77
C SER A 1005 20.50 -19.95 -37.54
N TRP A 1006 20.81 -19.32 -36.41
CA TRP A 1006 19.99 -19.39 -35.22
C TRP A 1006 19.90 -17.99 -34.63
N ALA A 1007 18.77 -17.68 -34.03
CA ALA A 1007 18.53 -16.40 -33.38
C ALA A 1007 17.78 -16.64 -32.08
N THR A 1008 18.29 -16.04 -31.00
CA THR A 1008 17.58 -15.97 -29.73
C THR A 1008 17.43 -14.50 -29.37
N VAL A 1009 16.19 -14.04 -29.31
CA VAL A 1009 15.84 -12.65 -29.02
C VAL A 1009 14.92 -12.66 -27.80
N LEU A 1010 15.38 -12.00 -26.74
CA LEU A 1010 14.57 -11.65 -25.60
C LEU A 1010 14.08 -10.22 -25.78
N GLY A 1011 12.77 -10.07 -25.99
CA GLY A 1011 12.09 -8.78 -26.07
C GLY A 1011 11.53 -8.39 -24.71
N VAL A 1012 11.64 -7.12 -24.35
CA VAL A 1012 10.93 -6.55 -23.20
C VAL A 1012 10.13 -5.36 -23.72
N SER A 1013 8.83 -5.38 -23.51
CA SER A 1013 7.92 -4.29 -23.85
C SER A 1013 7.27 -3.76 -22.60
N LEU A 1014 7.56 -2.51 -22.24
CA LEU A 1014 6.84 -1.78 -21.21
C LEU A 1014 6.20 -0.55 -21.86
N PRO A 1015 4.90 -0.57 -22.15
CA PRO A 1015 4.27 0.57 -22.79
C PRO A 1015 4.06 1.70 -21.77
N ILE A 1016 4.82 2.78 -21.93
CA ILE A 1016 4.85 3.93 -21.02
C ILE A 1016 3.64 4.86 -21.25
N PHE A 1017 3.22 5.02 -22.51
CA PHE A 1017 2.14 5.93 -22.91
C PHE A 1017 1.22 5.27 -23.93
N ASP A 1018 -0.10 5.27 -23.68
CA ASP A 1018 -1.13 4.66 -24.55
C ASP A 1018 -2.45 5.44 -24.58
N TRP A 1019 -2.41 6.74 -24.27
CA TRP A 1019 -3.58 7.63 -24.21
C TRP A 1019 -4.72 7.13 -23.31
N GLY A 1020 -4.43 6.29 -22.30
CA GLY A 1020 -5.40 5.81 -21.32
C GLY A 1020 -6.16 4.54 -21.73
N ARG A 1021 -5.76 3.85 -22.80
CA ARG A 1021 -6.40 2.60 -23.25
C ARG A 1021 -6.38 1.52 -22.16
N ARG A 1022 -5.23 1.27 -21.52
CA ARG A 1022 -5.13 0.26 -20.44
C ARG A 1022 -5.90 0.66 -19.19
N SER A 1023 -5.95 1.95 -18.82
CA SER A 1023 -6.78 2.39 -17.70
C SER A 1023 -8.26 2.19 -17.95
N ALA A 1024 -8.74 2.46 -19.18
CA ALA A 1024 -10.12 2.21 -19.56
C ALA A 1024 -10.46 0.71 -19.51
N ASN A 1025 -9.56 -0.16 -19.99
CA ASN A 1025 -9.74 -1.61 -19.92
C ASN A 1025 -9.75 -2.13 -18.48
N LEU A 1026 -8.92 -1.58 -17.59
CA LEU A 1026 -8.95 -1.94 -16.18
C LEU A 1026 -10.28 -1.55 -15.54
N SER A 1027 -10.71 -0.30 -15.73
CA SER A 1027 -12.01 0.17 -15.23
C SER A 1027 -13.16 -0.68 -15.77
N ALA A 1028 -13.17 -1.04 -17.06
CA ALA A 1028 -14.19 -1.93 -17.63
C ALA A 1028 -14.23 -3.32 -16.95
N ASN A 1029 -13.08 -3.89 -16.57
CA ASN A 1029 -13.05 -5.17 -15.86
C ASN A 1029 -13.43 -5.03 -14.38
N GLU A 1030 -13.10 -3.91 -13.72
CA GLU A 1030 -13.56 -3.62 -12.36
C GLU A 1030 -15.08 -3.47 -12.30
N GLU A 1031 -15.69 -2.79 -13.28
CA GLU A 1031 -17.16 -2.69 -13.39
C GLU A 1031 -17.82 -4.03 -13.70
N ARG A 1032 -17.19 -4.90 -14.51
CA ARG A 1032 -17.68 -6.28 -14.73
C ARG A 1032 -17.65 -7.10 -13.44
N LEU A 1033 -16.62 -6.94 -12.61
CA LEU A 1033 -16.55 -7.60 -11.31
C LEU A 1033 -17.66 -7.08 -10.38
N ALA A 1034 -17.87 -5.76 -10.31
CA ALA A 1034 -18.95 -5.19 -9.52
C ALA A 1034 -20.34 -5.70 -9.97
N ALA A 1035 -20.58 -5.74 -11.28
CA ALA A 1035 -21.81 -6.29 -11.84
C ALA A 1035 -21.97 -7.79 -11.53
N ALA A 1036 -20.90 -8.59 -11.61
CA ALA A 1036 -20.93 -10.00 -11.26
C ALA A 1036 -21.21 -10.23 -9.77
N MET A 1037 -20.60 -9.44 -8.89
CA MET A 1037 -20.88 -9.47 -7.44
C MET A 1037 -22.34 -9.15 -7.14
N ALA A 1038 -22.86 -8.04 -7.69
CA ALA A 1038 -24.27 -7.67 -7.51
C ALA A 1038 -25.22 -8.75 -8.05
N SER A 1039 -24.88 -9.38 -9.18
CA SER A 1039 -25.67 -10.48 -9.74
C SER A 1039 -25.66 -11.72 -8.83
N TYR A 1040 -24.53 -12.04 -8.20
CA TYR A 1040 -24.44 -13.11 -7.19
C TYR A 1040 -25.27 -12.79 -5.95
N GLU A 1041 -25.15 -11.57 -5.41
CA GLU A 1041 -25.91 -11.13 -4.24
C GLU A 1041 -27.42 -11.17 -4.51
N TYR A 1042 -27.84 -10.70 -5.68
CA TYR A 1042 -29.22 -10.82 -6.14
C TYR A 1042 -29.66 -12.29 -6.24
N ALA A 1043 -28.83 -13.18 -6.80
CA ALA A 1043 -29.15 -14.60 -6.88
C ALA A 1043 -29.32 -15.23 -5.48
N VAL A 1044 -28.50 -14.86 -4.49
CA VAL A 1044 -28.64 -15.31 -3.10
C VAL A 1044 -29.96 -14.80 -2.50
N GLN A 1045 -30.30 -13.52 -2.70
CA GLN A 1045 -31.57 -12.95 -2.25
C GLN A 1045 -32.77 -13.65 -2.89
N GLN A 1046 -32.70 -13.98 -4.18
CA GLN A 1046 -33.72 -14.75 -4.87
C GLN A 1046 -33.87 -16.15 -4.27
N ALA A 1047 -32.76 -16.85 -4.04
CA ALA A 1047 -32.78 -18.19 -3.45
C ALA A 1047 -33.36 -18.19 -2.01
N LEU A 1048 -33.03 -17.18 -1.20
CA LEU A 1048 -33.61 -16.97 0.13
C LEU A 1048 -35.12 -16.74 0.05
N ARG A 1049 -35.56 -15.86 -0.86
CA ARG A 1049 -36.98 -15.56 -1.07
C ARG A 1049 -37.76 -16.78 -1.53
N GLU A 1050 -37.25 -17.53 -2.50
CA GLU A 1050 -37.88 -18.75 -3.01
C GLU A 1050 -38.04 -19.80 -1.91
N THR A 1051 -37.00 -20.00 -1.10
CA THR A 1051 -37.05 -20.96 0.01
C THR A 1051 -38.02 -20.51 1.10
N ALA A 1052 -37.99 -19.23 1.48
CA ALA A 1052 -38.91 -18.68 2.47
C ALA A 1052 -40.38 -18.79 2.02
N ASN A 1053 -40.67 -18.43 0.77
CA ASN A 1053 -42.02 -18.53 0.21
C ASN A 1053 -42.52 -19.99 0.20
N ALA A 1054 -41.65 -20.94 -0.14
CA ALA A 1054 -42.01 -22.35 -0.17
C ALA A 1054 -42.27 -22.92 1.25
N LEU A 1055 -41.50 -22.48 2.26
CA LEU A 1055 -41.72 -22.85 3.66
C LEU A 1055 -43.03 -22.26 4.22
N ILE A 1056 -43.30 -20.98 3.96
CA ILE A 1056 -44.55 -20.31 4.35
C ILE A 1056 -45.76 -21.00 3.68
N ALA A 1057 -45.62 -21.34 2.40
CA ALA A 1057 -46.67 -22.08 1.69
C ALA A 1057 -46.91 -23.47 2.32
N ASP A 1058 -45.87 -24.19 2.72
CA ASP A 1058 -46.04 -25.51 3.36
C ASP A 1058 -46.74 -25.41 4.73
N SER A 1059 -46.39 -24.41 5.55
CA SER A 1059 -46.98 -24.23 6.89
C SER A 1059 -48.48 -23.86 6.83
N HIS A 1060 -48.91 -23.13 5.80
CA HIS A 1060 -50.31 -22.72 5.64
C HIS A 1060 -51.18 -23.64 4.76
N LEU A 1061 -50.61 -24.33 3.76
CA LEU A 1061 -51.39 -25.20 2.87
C LEU A 1061 -51.92 -26.44 3.60
N ARG A 1062 -51.20 -26.96 4.59
CA ARG A 1062 -51.59 -28.18 5.30
C ARG A 1062 -52.87 -28.00 6.13
N PRO A 1063 -53.00 -26.98 7.02
CA PRO A 1063 -54.27 -26.71 7.69
C PRO A 1063 -55.42 -26.37 6.74
N GLN A 1064 -55.14 -25.68 5.62
CA GLN A 1064 -56.17 -25.37 4.61
C GLN A 1064 -56.73 -26.63 3.96
N ILE A 1065 -55.87 -27.59 3.61
CA ILE A 1065 -56.29 -28.86 3.01
C ILE A 1065 -57.10 -29.69 4.01
N GLU A 1066 -56.68 -29.74 5.28
CA GLU A 1066 -57.42 -30.44 6.35
C GLU A 1066 -58.82 -29.85 6.54
N ALA A 1067 -58.94 -28.52 6.62
CA ALA A 1067 -60.23 -27.83 6.72
C ALA A 1067 -61.11 -28.03 5.47
N GLN A 1068 -60.51 -27.98 4.27
CA GLN A 1068 -61.23 -28.21 3.02
C GLN A 1068 -61.74 -29.65 2.92
N GLN A 1069 -60.94 -30.64 3.33
CA GLN A 1069 -61.35 -32.04 3.37
C GLN A 1069 -62.52 -32.26 4.34
N ALA A 1070 -62.48 -31.66 5.53
CA ALA A 1070 -63.59 -31.70 6.48
C ALA A 1070 -64.87 -31.07 5.88
N ARG A 1071 -64.74 -29.95 5.16
CA ARG A 1071 -65.86 -29.30 4.46
C ARG A 1071 -66.47 -30.18 3.37
N VAL A 1072 -65.63 -30.79 2.53
CA VAL A 1072 -66.08 -31.73 1.49
C VAL A 1072 -66.82 -32.92 2.10
N GLN A 1073 -66.32 -33.50 3.21
CA GLN A 1073 -66.99 -34.59 3.91
C GLN A 1073 -68.36 -34.18 4.47
N ALA A 1074 -68.48 -32.96 5.00
CA ALA A 1074 -69.76 -32.44 5.49
C ALA A 1074 -70.77 -32.24 4.35
N LEU A 1075 -70.34 -31.59 3.24
CA LEU A 1075 -71.19 -31.36 2.07
C LEU A 1075 -71.58 -32.65 1.35
N ASP A 1076 -70.73 -33.68 1.38
CA ASP A 1076 -71.06 -35.00 0.84
C ASP A 1076 -72.27 -35.61 1.58
N ARG A 1077 -72.28 -35.50 2.91
CA ARG A 1077 -73.44 -35.91 3.73
C ARG A 1077 -74.67 -35.07 3.41
N VAL A 1078 -74.54 -33.75 3.31
CA VAL A 1078 -75.66 -32.85 2.95
C VAL A 1078 -76.25 -33.24 1.60
N ALA A 1079 -75.42 -33.40 0.56
CA ALA A 1079 -75.87 -33.79 -0.77
C ALA A 1079 -76.53 -35.18 -0.78
N SER A 1080 -76.04 -36.13 0.01
CA SER A 1080 -76.64 -37.47 0.14
C SER A 1080 -78.03 -37.43 0.79
N ILE A 1081 -78.20 -36.60 1.82
CA ILE A 1081 -79.48 -36.41 2.53
C ILE A 1081 -80.48 -35.71 1.62
N SER A 1082 -80.12 -34.58 1.01
CA SER A 1082 -81.00 -33.86 0.08
C SER A 1082 -81.41 -34.72 -1.12
N ARG A 1083 -80.50 -35.55 -1.66
CA ARG A 1083 -80.83 -36.51 -2.73
C ARG A 1083 -81.87 -37.54 -2.28
N THR A 1084 -81.76 -38.02 -1.04
CA THR A 1084 -82.71 -38.99 -0.46
C THR A 1084 -84.07 -38.34 -0.23
N ARG A 1085 -84.10 -37.12 0.31
CA ARG A 1085 -85.34 -36.35 0.53
C ARG A 1085 -86.04 -36.01 -0.79
N PHE A 1086 -85.30 -35.57 -1.80
CA PHE A 1086 -85.83 -35.32 -3.15
C PHE A 1086 -86.45 -36.59 -3.76
N ARG A 1087 -85.76 -37.73 -3.70
CA ARG A 1087 -86.29 -39.01 -4.22
C ARG A 1087 -87.58 -39.44 -3.52
N ASN A 1088 -87.73 -39.08 -2.25
CA ASN A 1088 -88.93 -39.37 -1.46
C ASN A 1088 -90.00 -38.26 -1.56
N GLY A 1089 -89.82 -37.24 -2.40
CA GLY A 1089 -90.77 -36.13 -2.59
C GLY A 1089 -90.83 -35.11 -1.44
N LEU A 1090 -89.86 -35.12 -0.54
CA LEU A 1090 -89.82 -34.29 0.68
C LEU A 1090 -89.05 -32.96 0.51
N GLU A 1091 -88.51 -32.69 -0.67
CA GLU A 1091 -87.68 -31.51 -0.98
C GLU A 1091 -87.75 -31.22 -2.49
N ASP A 1092 -87.59 -29.95 -2.88
CA ASP A 1092 -87.55 -29.53 -4.29
C ASP A 1092 -86.24 -29.99 -4.98
N TYR A 1093 -86.31 -30.23 -6.28
CA TYR A 1093 -85.17 -30.67 -7.08
C TYR A 1093 -83.99 -29.69 -7.02
N PHE A 1094 -84.27 -28.39 -7.11
CA PHE A 1094 -83.21 -27.38 -7.19
C PHE A 1094 -82.46 -27.21 -5.87
N ALA A 1095 -83.09 -27.46 -4.72
CA ALA A 1095 -82.41 -27.49 -3.43
C ALA A 1095 -81.37 -28.62 -3.36
N GLY A 1096 -81.71 -29.81 -3.87
CA GLY A 1096 -80.75 -30.91 -4.01
C GLY A 1096 -79.65 -30.65 -5.05
N ALA A 1097 -79.99 -30.01 -6.18
CA ALA A 1097 -79.03 -29.62 -7.20
C ALA A 1097 -78.05 -28.54 -6.72
N ASP A 1098 -78.49 -27.61 -5.86
CA ASP A 1098 -77.63 -26.61 -5.23
C ASP A 1098 -76.65 -27.25 -4.25
N ALA A 1099 -77.09 -28.21 -3.43
CA ALA A 1099 -76.20 -28.96 -2.55
C ALA A 1099 -75.12 -29.75 -3.33
N GLN A 1100 -75.49 -30.33 -4.48
CA GLN A 1100 -74.54 -31.00 -5.37
C GLN A 1100 -73.57 -30.02 -6.04
N ARG A 1101 -74.06 -28.84 -6.45
CA ARG A 1101 -73.23 -27.78 -7.02
C ARG A 1101 -72.18 -27.30 -6.01
N GLU A 1102 -72.58 -27.09 -4.76
CA GLU A 1102 -71.64 -26.69 -3.71
C GLU A 1102 -70.59 -27.79 -3.48
N LEU A 1103 -71.02 -29.06 -3.33
CA LEU A 1103 -70.10 -30.19 -3.21
C LEU A 1103 -69.11 -30.28 -4.39
N TYR A 1104 -69.57 -30.08 -5.62
CA TYR A 1104 -68.73 -30.08 -6.82
C TYR A 1104 -67.67 -28.97 -6.76
N LEU A 1105 -68.07 -27.73 -6.46
CA LEU A 1105 -67.17 -26.59 -6.38
C LEU A 1105 -66.10 -26.81 -5.30
N GLU A 1106 -66.49 -27.33 -4.14
CA GLU A 1106 -65.57 -27.58 -3.03
C GLU A 1106 -64.64 -28.78 -3.27
N ARG A 1107 -65.12 -29.82 -3.97
CA ARG A 1107 -64.26 -30.94 -4.43
C ARG A 1107 -63.24 -30.45 -5.45
N ARG A 1108 -63.65 -29.61 -6.40
CA ARG A 1108 -62.75 -28.98 -7.38
C ARG A 1108 -61.67 -28.15 -6.68
N GLN A 1109 -62.06 -27.28 -5.75
CA GLN A 1109 -61.12 -26.48 -4.95
C GLN A 1109 -60.18 -27.36 -4.10
N GLY A 1110 -60.67 -28.49 -3.59
CA GLY A 1110 -59.84 -29.47 -2.88
C GLY A 1110 -58.72 -30.05 -3.75
N ILE A 1111 -59.02 -30.42 -5.00
CA ILE A 1111 -58.02 -30.91 -5.96
C ILE A 1111 -57.00 -29.82 -6.28
N GLU A 1112 -57.44 -28.58 -6.52
CA GLU A 1112 -56.55 -27.45 -6.78
C GLU A 1112 -55.62 -27.13 -5.60
N LEU A 1113 -56.11 -27.20 -4.35
CA LEU A 1113 -55.29 -27.00 -3.14
C LEU A 1113 -54.25 -28.12 -2.96
N GLN A 1114 -54.64 -29.37 -3.21
CA GLN A 1114 -53.71 -30.50 -3.20
C GLN A 1114 -52.63 -30.35 -4.28
N LEU A 1115 -53.00 -29.87 -5.48
CA LEU A 1115 -52.03 -29.58 -6.55
C LEU A 1115 -51.06 -28.49 -6.11
N LYS A 1116 -51.55 -27.39 -5.51
CA LYS A 1116 -50.71 -26.34 -4.95
C LYS A 1116 -49.71 -26.88 -3.92
N GLN A 1117 -50.12 -27.80 -3.05
CA GLN A 1117 -49.21 -28.44 -2.09
C GLN A 1117 -48.16 -29.31 -2.79
N ALA A 1118 -48.55 -30.13 -3.76
CA ALA A 1118 -47.64 -31.01 -4.49
C ALA A 1118 -46.59 -30.21 -5.27
N VAL A 1119 -47.01 -29.16 -5.98
CA VAL A 1119 -46.12 -28.23 -6.69
C VAL A 1119 -45.22 -27.47 -5.70
N ASN A 1120 -45.75 -27.03 -4.55
CA ASN A 1120 -44.93 -26.38 -3.53
C ASN A 1120 -43.84 -27.31 -2.99
N THR A 1121 -44.14 -28.60 -2.80
CA THR A 1121 -43.15 -29.60 -2.35
C THR A 1121 -42.00 -29.75 -3.35
N VAL A 1122 -42.31 -29.78 -4.65
CA VAL A 1122 -41.29 -29.79 -5.72
C VAL A 1122 -40.48 -28.48 -5.72
N ASN A 1123 -41.15 -27.33 -5.59
CA ASN A 1123 -40.47 -26.04 -5.55
C ASN A 1123 -39.55 -25.89 -4.33
N LEU A 1124 -39.97 -26.38 -3.16
CA LEU A 1124 -39.14 -26.41 -1.95
C LEU A 1124 -37.90 -27.28 -2.16
N TYR A 1125 -38.05 -28.46 -2.76
CA TYR A 1125 -36.93 -29.34 -3.11
C TYR A 1125 -35.93 -28.66 -4.07
N LYS A 1126 -36.42 -27.94 -5.10
CA LYS A 1126 -35.58 -27.14 -6.00
C LYS A 1126 -34.87 -25.99 -5.28
N ALA A 1127 -35.62 -25.25 -4.46
CA ALA A 1127 -35.13 -24.04 -3.77
C ALA A 1127 -33.96 -24.36 -2.83
N LEU A 1128 -34.00 -25.54 -2.19
CA LEU A 1128 -32.95 -26.06 -1.32
C LEU A 1128 -31.77 -26.72 -2.07
N GLY A 1129 -31.77 -26.71 -3.41
CA GLY A 1129 -30.67 -27.24 -4.23
C GLY A 1129 -30.64 -28.77 -4.32
N GLY A 1130 -31.82 -29.40 -4.38
CA GLY A 1130 -32.03 -30.84 -4.19
C GLY A 1130 -31.07 -31.83 -4.89
N GLY A 1131 -30.77 -32.92 -4.18
CA GLY A 1131 -30.30 -34.23 -4.67
C GLY A 1131 -29.22 -34.26 -5.75
N TRP A 1132 -28.03 -33.73 -5.44
CA TRP A 1132 -26.81 -34.03 -6.18
C TRP A 1132 -26.39 -35.50 -5.98
N ASP A 1133 -26.71 -36.37 -6.92
CA ASP A 1133 -26.01 -37.65 -7.06
C ASP A 1133 -25.43 -37.76 -8.48
N ASP A 1134 -24.09 -37.74 -8.55
CA ASP A 1134 -23.37 -38.99 -8.79
C ASP A 1134 -22.04 -38.99 -8.04
N ALA A 1135 -21.85 -40.05 -7.26
CA ALA A 1135 -20.67 -40.34 -6.49
C ALA A 1135 -19.43 -40.52 -7.38
N ARG A 1136 -18.38 -39.76 -7.09
CA ARG A 1136 -17.05 -40.36 -6.93
C ARG A 1136 -16.64 -40.13 -5.48
N THR A 1137 -16.83 -41.17 -4.68
CA THR A 1137 -16.02 -41.50 -3.50
C THR A 1137 -15.39 -40.29 -2.79
N ALA A 1138 -16.17 -39.69 -1.89
CA ALA A 1138 -15.63 -38.90 -0.79
C ALA A 1138 -14.71 -39.77 0.07
N THR A 1139 -13.45 -39.87 -0.33
CA THR A 1139 -12.35 -40.26 0.55
C THR A 1139 -11.84 -38.98 1.17
N SER A 1140 -12.19 -38.77 2.44
CA SER A 1140 -11.56 -37.86 3.41
C SER A 1140 -10.84 -36.62 2.85
N ALA A 1141 -11.52 -35.47 2.86
CA ALA A 1141 -10.86 -34.19 3.05
C ALA A 1141 -11.82 -33.23 3.77
N GLN A 1142 -11.72 -33.18 5.09
CA GLN A 1142 -12.20 -32.05 5.87
C GLN A 1142 -11.56 -30.76 5.32
N PRO A 1143 -12.32 -29.65 5.20
CA PRO A 1143 -11.70 -28.35 4.99
C PRO A 1143 -10.92 -27.97 6.26
N PRO A 1144 -9.63 -27.56 6.17
CA PRO A 1144 -8.91 -27.16 7.37
C PRO A 1144 -9.48 -25.82 7.87
N ALA A 1145 -9.99 -25.86 9.09
CA ALA A 1145 -10.26 -24.70 9.90
C ALA A 1145 -8.97 -23.90 10.12
N ALA A 1146 -9.11 -22.58 10.18
CA ALA A 1146 -8.04 -21.64 10.49
C ALA A 1146 -7.29 -22.02 11.78
N ALA A 1147 -5.97 -22.08 11.71
CA ALA A 1147 -5.10 -22.07 12.88
C ALA A 1147 -3.82 -21.27 12.58
N ALA A 1148 -3.50 -20.39 13.52
CA ALA A 1148 -2.40 -19.44 13.49
C ALA A 1148 -1.04 -20.08 13.82
N ALA A 1149 0.00 -19.47 13.24
CA ALA A 1149 1.37 -19.27 13.76
C ALA A 1149 2.36 -20.44 13.98
N ALA A 1150 3.54 -20.24 13.34
CA ALA A 1150 4.92 -20.52 13.77
C ALA A 1150 5.50 -21.96 13.74
N ALA A 1151 6.45 -22.21 12.82
CA ALA A 1151 7.83 -22.66 13.09
C ALA A 1151 8.63 -22.91 11.78
N GLN A 1152 9.95 -22.81 11.88
CA GLN A 1152 10.99 -22.75 10.83
C GLN A 1152 11.19 -24.05 10.01
N PRO A 1153 11.90 -24.00 8.86
CA PRO A 1153 12.12 -25.15 7.98
C PRO A 1153 13.43 -25.90 8.32
N SER A 1154 13.36 -27.23 8.41
CA SER A 1154 14.53 -28.12 8.41
C SER A 1154 14.63 -28.86 7.07
N CYS A 1155 15.80 -28.76 6.44
CA CYS A 1155 16.23 -29.46 5.22
C CYS A 1155 16.18 -30.99 5.32
N CYS A 1156 15.90 -31.67 4.20
CA CYS A 1156 16.50 -32.94 3.74
C CYS A 1156 15.97 -33.25 2.32
N SER A 1157 16.79 -33.10 1.28
CA SER A 1157 17.59 -34.14 0.61
C SER A 1157 16.77 -35.11 -0.25
N THR A 1158 16.68 -34.81 -1.55
CA THR A 1158 16.20 -35.71 -2.60
C THR A 1158 17.33 -36.64 -3.03
N SER A 1159 17.21 -37.94 -2.72
CA SER A 1159 17.95 -39.00 -3.39
C SER A 1159 17.05 -39.69 -4.41
N LEU A 1160 17.53 -39.72 -5.66
CA LEU A 1160 17.01 -40.50 -6.77
C LEU A 1160 16.91 -42.00 -6.44
N THR A 1161 15.78 -42.63 -6.77
CA THR A 1161 15.77 -44.03 -7.25
C THR A 1161 14.58 -44.30 -8.16
N ARG A 1162 14.87 -44.95 -9.30
CA ARG A 1162 13.99 -45.47 -10.34
C ARG A 1162 13.14 -46.67 -9.86
N SER A 1163 11.91 -46.78 -10.35
CA SER A 1163 11.26 -47.98 -10.96
C SER A 1163 9.76 -47.68 -11.08
N SER A 1164 8.94 -48.16 -12.02
CA SER A 1164 9.05 -48.91 -13.26
C SER A 1164 7.62 -48.98 -13.80
N ALA A 1165 7.49 -48.84 -15.13
CA ALA A 1165 6.46 -49.39 -16.02
C ALA A 1165 5.02 -49.62 -15.51
N GLY A 1166 4.08 -48.92 -16.16
CA GLY A 1166 2.67 -49.28 -16.24
C GLY A 1166 2.06 -48.70 -17.52
N SER A 1167 2.07 -49.52 -18.58
CA SER A 1167 1.54 -49.25 -19.92
C SER A 1167 0.01 -49.24 -19.99
N MET A 1168 -0.49 -48.66 -21.08
CA MET A 1168 -1.85 -48.72 -21.69
C MET A 1168 -2.65 -47.43 -21.54
N SER A 1169 -3.37 -46.92 -22.52
CA SER A 1169 -3.44 -47.17 -23.97
C SER A 1169 -4.34 -46.06 -24.50
N VAL A 1170 -3.97 -45.47 -25.63
CA VAL A 1170 -4.81 -44.56 -26.40
C VAL A 1170 -5.97 -45.35 -27.00
N SER A 1171 -7.21 -44.92 -26.76
CA SER A 1171 -8.34 -45.22 -27.65
C SER A 1171 -9.17 -43.95 -27.86
N SER A 1172 -9.03 -43.42 -29.07
CA SER A 1172 -10.01 -42.58 -29.74
C SER A 1172 -11.40 -43.22 -29.75
N ILE A 1173 -12.46 -42.40 -29.72
CA ILE A 1173 -13.59 -42.39 -30.66
C ILE A 1173 -14.63 -41.35 -30.17
N ALA A 1174 -14.93 -40.38 -31.04
CA ALA A 1174 -16.14 -39.54 -31.06
C ALA A 1174 -17.32 -40.37 -31.63
N PRO A 1175 -18.61 -39.98 -31.54
CA PRO A 1175 -19.20 -38.71 -31.10
C PRO A 1175 -20.09 -38.77 -29.84
#